data_AF-A0A1H2HCE9-F1
#
_entry.id   AF-A0A1H2HCE9-F1
#
_cell.length_a   1.000
_cell.length_b   1.000
_cell.length_c   1.000
_cell.angle_alpha   90.00
_cell.angle_beta   90.00
_cell.angle_gamma   90.00
#
_symmetry.space_group_name_H-M   'P 1'
#
loop_
_entity.id
_entity.type
_entity.pdbx_description
1 polymer ?
#
loop_
_entity_poly.entity_id
_entity_poly.type
_entity_poly.pdbx_seq_one_letter_code
_entity_poly.pdbx_strand_id
1 'polypeptide(L)'
;MKGNHFSFSPFGLLAAALLLGVLAVPPASAQTTYTWSSTASTNWSTSANWGGAGVPGAGDTANILNTTGSTITYDAGASGTLGTLNMTTATGSGTTKLLVSTPLTLTVGGSIYSTKASTYETLTLSGTAALTIASGATFTVGTGSSSLISSSSISTSTTTAYLNTASGYSGSGVVVNGTLDFITAASGSSTSAQLYVNAPVVIGAGGTLNVDTESATYGTRTIIAGNFTTSASANTISASSSLSSAASTLGNLYLMGSTINIGAGTTFSGFADGTGGTTPGVVFYQTAAGTQTISLGAVTGFTIRNAAGSAATIIEKISSTAVSNSVSNAIDTILFQTTSIAGDNMTLQLASNLNFAGGSYTLPFVFSLQGSSLTATIDLNGFTYDATAGTSTVGFSASGSSAGSSQYIAIVNSGSGSISSNQGIFKAAAINLGGADVSVGSNVILQASAGGSSNDLGNKDATSPTTIDSTSTFYYTGTGTTATLKSTNNRTIGGLIVGTGSSASTLKLASAITAAGNVTPSAGATLDLGGFGLALTGSASLTGAGTITNSSTTVASTVSFASGATGGLSPGGAGVAATLTFTAPTKAITISLANSTSVFDITSAGLGAGTFDSLSLSNTTLDLTGGAFVIDFGTGTYNGSIQLISLASGSAITGSLSSLTSNLGAAESLSLSSTGVLTFSAVPEPSTTALLFAGAGCLAWIAWRRRAARAV
;
A
#
# COMPACT_ATOMS: atom_id res chain seq x y z
N MET A 1 -4.70 -71.46 -69.42
CA MET A 1 -4.37 -71.36 -67.98
C MET A 1 -5.06 -70.12 -67.45
N LYS A 2 -6.05 -70.29 -66.55
CA LYS A 2 -6.79 -69.20 -65.90
C LYS A 2 -5.90 -68.57 -64.81
N GLY A 3 -6.08 -67.26 -64.64
CA GLY A 3 -5.16 -66.36 -63.94
C GLY A 3 -5.20 -66.41 -62.41
N ASN A 4 -4.54 -65.42 -61.82
CA ASN A 4 -4.91 -64.74 -60.56
C ASN A 4 -4.08 -63.46 -60.44
N HIS A 5 -4.61 -62.35 -60.96
CA HIS A 5 -4.14 -61.02 -60.60
C HIS A 5 -4.77 -60.66 -59.25
N PHE A 6 -3.99 -60.80 -58.17
CA PHE A 6 -4.37 -60.32 -56.84
C PHE A 6 -4.33 -58.79 -56.84
N SER A 7 -5.50 -58.16 -56.95
CA SER A 7 -5.66 -56.74 -56.69
C SER A 7 -5.60 -56.51 -55.18
N PHE A 8 -4.45 -56.06 -54.68
CA PHE A 8 -4.31 -55.63 -53.29
C PHE A 8 -5.24 -54.43 -53.03
N SER A 9 -6.14 -54.55 -52.05
CA SER A 9 -7.02 -53.43 -51.68
C SER A 9 -6.20 -52.31 -51.03
N PRO A 10 -6.52 -51.03 -51.29
CA PRO A 10 -5.80 -49.90 -50.68
C PRO A 10 -5.89 -49.88 -49.14
N PHE A 11 -6.82 -50.62 -48.53
CA PHE A 11 -6.91 -50.81 -47.08
C PHE A 11 -5.79 -51.68 -46.51
N GLY A 12 -5.27 -52.66 -47.26
CA GLY A 12 -4.18 -53.51 -46.80
C GLY A 12 -2.84 -52.76 -46.70
N LEU A 13 -2.60 -51.83 -47.62
CA LEU A 13 -1.40 -50.99 -47.64
C LEU A 13 -1.42 -49.94 -46.51
N LEU A 14 -2.58 -49.36 -46.19
CA LEU A 14 -2.74 -48.43 -45.07
C LEU A 14 -2.57 -49.14 -43.72
N ALA A 15 -3.13 -50.34 -43.55
CA ALA A 15 -2.99 -51.13 -42.32
C ALA A 15 -1.54 -51.59 -42.11
N ALA A 16 -0.83 -52.00 -43.17
CA ALA A 16 0.59 -52.34 -43.10
C ALA A 16 1.47 -51.13 -42.76
N ALA A 17 1.19 -49.96 -43.36
CA ALA A 17 1.91 -48.72 -43.06
C ALA A 17 1.64 -48.22 -41.62
N LEU A 18 0.41 -48.37 -41.11
CA LEU A 18 0.06 -48.06 -39.73
C LEU A 18 0.77 -49.03 -38.76
N LEU A 19 0.81 -50.33 -39.06
CA LEU A 19 1.47 -51.34 -38.23
C LEU A 19 3.00 -51.16 -38.21
N LEU A 20 3.61 -50.83 -39.35
CA LEU A 20 5.04 -50.47 -39.46
C LEU A 20 5.34 -49.12 -38.78
N GLY A 21 4.40 -48.16 -38.82
CA GLY A 21 4.51 -46.90 -38.08
C GLY A 21 4.43 -47.08 -36.56
N VAL A 22 3.60 -48.02 -36.07
CA VAL A 22 3.52 -48.37 -34.64
C VAL A 22 4.74 -49.15 -34.16
N LEU A 23 5.36 -49.97 -35.02
CA LEU A 23 6.63 -50.65 -34.71
C LEU A 23 7.87 -49.76 -34.84
N ALA A 24 7.74 -48.60 -35.49
CA ALA A 24 8.80 -47.58 -35.56
C ALA A 24 8.78 -46.61 -34.37
N VAL A 25 7.91 -46.82 -33.38
CA VAL A 25 7.99 -46.10 -32.11
C VAL A 25 9.32 -46.50 -31.46
N PRO A 26 10.27 -45.58 -31.27
CA PRO A 26 11.52 -45.91 -30.59
C PRO A 26 11.17 -46.52 -29.23
N PRO A 27 11.77 -47.65 -28.83
CA PRO A 27 11.48 -48.27 -27.56
C PRO A 27 11.68 -47.22 -26.47
N ALA A 28 10.67 -46.99 -25.63
CA ALA A 28 10.85 -46.20 -24.43
C ALA A 28 12.05 -46.81 -23.70
N SER A 29 13.16 -46.07 -23.63
CA SER A 29 14.36 -46.51 -22.93
C SER A 29 13.94 -46.83 -21.50
N ALA A 30 14.00 -48.12 -21.13
CA ALA A 30 13.59 -48.56 -19.81
C ALA A 30 14.44 -47.82 -18.78
N GLN A 31 13.77 -47.06 -17.90
CA GLN A 31 14.40 -46.38 -16.79
C GLN A 31 15.10 -47.42 -15.91
N THR A 32 16.43 -47.44 -15.92
CA THR A 32 17.19 -48.36 -15.07
C THR A 32 17.44 -47.67 -13.73
N THR A 33 17.26 -48.40 -12.63
CA THR A 33 17.55 -47.89 -11.29
C THR A 33 18.89 -48.41 -10.84
N TYR A 34 19.81 -47.50 -10.56
CA TYR A 34 21.14 -47.76 -10.02
C TYR A 34 21.19 -47.34 -8.56
N THR A 35 21.75 -48.18 -7.70
CA THR A 35 21.90 -47.88 -6.27
C THR A 35 23.38 -47.74 -5.94
N TRP A 36 23.78 -46.63 -5.33
CA TRP A 36 25.14 -46.45 -4.83
C TRP A 36 25.37 -47.38 -3.64
N SER A 37 26.37 -48.26 -3.75
CA SER A 37 26.67 -49.27 -2.73
C SER A 37 28.01 -49.04 -2.01
N SER A 38 28.78 -48.03 -2.43
CA SER A 38 30.10 -47.74 -1.86
C SER A 38 30.03 -46.89 -0.60
N THR A 39 30.82 -47.23 0.41
CA THR A 39 31.03 -46.38 1.61
C THR A 39 32.26 -45.49 1.50
N ALA A 40 33.02 -45.58 0.41
CA ALA A 40 34.20 -44.74 0.18
C ALA A 40 33.80 -43.38 -0.41
N SER A 41 34.58 -42.35 -0.12
CA SER A 41 34.52 -41.08 -0.85
C SER A 41 35.22 -41.23 -2.19
N THR A 42 34.48 -41.17 -3.29
CA THR A 42 34.97 -41.50 -4.64
C THR A 42 34.09 -40.89 -5.74
N ASN A 43 34.45 -41.13 -7.01
CA ASN A 43 33.83 -40.51 -8.18
C ASN A 43 32.57 -41.25 -8.64
N TRP A 44 31.60 -40.49 -9.13
CA TRP A 44 30.37 -40.97 -9.75
C TRP A 44 30.64 -41.90 -10.93
N SER A 45 31.64 -41.55 -11.75
CA SER A 45 32.06 -42.28 -12.95
C SER A 45 32.65 -43.67 -12.70
N THR A 46 32.89 -44.06 -11.45
CA THR A 46 33.45 -45.38 -11.11
C THR A 46 32.33 -46.42 -11.02
N SER A 47 32.17 -47.22 -12.09
CA SER A 47 31.09 -48.22 -12.23
C SER A 47 30.99 -49.21 -11.08
N ALA A 48 32.10 -49.59 -10.45
CA ALA A 48 32.12 -50.51 -9.31
C ALA A 48 31.38 -49.99 -8.05
N ASN A 49 31.06 -48.70 -7.99
CA ASN A 49 30.31 -48.11 -6.87
C ASN A 49 28.79 -48.24 -7.03
N TRP A 50 28.30 -48.64 -8.20
CA TRP A 50 26.88 -48.75 -8.52
C TRP A 50 26.43 -50.21 -8.58
N GLY A 51 25.26 -50.50 -8.00
CA GLY A 51 24.54 -51.73 -8.25
C GLY A 51 23.99 -51.73 -9.68
N GLY A 52 24.58 -52.52 -10.58
CA GLY A 52 24.20 -52.63 -11.99
C GLY A 52 25.41 -52.77 -12.92
N ALA A 53 25.17 -52.95 -14.22
CA ALA A 53 26.22 -52.97 -15.24
C ALA A 53 26.48 -51.56 -15.78
N GLY A 54 27.21 -50.74 -15.03
CA GLY A 54 27.63 -49.41 -15.48
C GLY A 54 27.39 -48.29 -14.47
N VAL A 55 27.35 -47.05 -14.97
CA VAL A 55 27.03 -45.84 -14.21
C VAL A 55 25.67 -45.30 -14.66
N PRO A 56 24.89 -44.67 -13.78
CA PRO A 56 23.61 -44.08 -14.15
C PRO A 56 23.80 -42.98 -15.22
N GLY A 57 22.99 -43.05 -16.29
CA GLY A 57 23.00 -42.14 -17.42
C GLY A 57 21.68 -41.38 -17.61
N ALA A 58 21.49 -40.84 -18.81
CA ALA A 58 20.29 -40.06 -19.14
C ALA A 58 19.03 -40.93 -19.06
N GLY A 59 18.00 -40.45 -18.35
CA GLY A 59 16.74 -41.17 -18.13
C GLY A 59 16.76 -42.17 -16.97
N ASP A 60 17.92 -42.52 -16.42
CA ASP A 60 18.05 -43.46 -15.31
C ASP A 60 17.70 -42.85 -13.95
N THR A 61 17.40 -43.71 -12.97
CA THR A 61 17.28 -43.34 -11.57
C THR A 61 18.57 -43.67 -10.83
N ALA A 62 19.18 -42.67 -10.18
CA ALA A 62 20.29 -42.86 -9.27
C ALA A 62 19.79 -42.75 -7.82
N ASN A 63 19.90 -43.84 -7.07
CA ASN A 63 19.58 -43.90 -5.64
C ASN A 63 20.88 -43.92 -4.83
N ILE A 64 21.14 -42.87 -4.07
CA ILE A 64 22.22 -42.80 -3.09
C ILE A 64 21.64 -43.17 -1.73
N LEU A 65 21.91 -44.40 -1.27
CA LEU A 65 21.36 -44.92 -0.03
C LEU A 65 22.47 -45.10 1.01
N ASN A 66 22.30 -44.44 2.17
CA ASN A 66 22.95 -44.80 3.43
C ASN A 66 24.48 -45.03 3.36
N THR A 67 25.23 -44.04 2.89
CA THR A 67 26.70 -44.07 2.94
C THR A 67 27.18 -43.38 4.21
N THR A 68 27.88 -44.08 5.08
CA THR A 68 28.31 -43.48 6.36
C THR A 68 29.44 -42.46 6.12
N GLY A 69 29.09 -41.19 5.93
CA GLY A 69 30.07 -40.09 5.89
C GLY A 69 30.81 -39.91 4.56
N SER A 70 30.30 -40.47 3.45
CA SER A 70 31.00 -40.48 2.17
C SER A 70 30.74 -39.21 1.35
N THR A 71 31.76 -38.71 0.65
CA THR A 71 31.61 -37.69 -0.40
C THR A 71 31.67 -38.33 -1.78
N ILE A 72 30.55 -38.28 -2.50
CA ILE A 72 30.39 -38.75 -3.87
C ILE A 72 30.61 -37.56 -4.79
N THR A 73 31.57 -37.64 -5.71
CA THR A 73 31.85 -36.54 -6.64
C THR A 73 31.19 -36.81 -7.99
N TYR A 74 30.18 -36.04 -8.37
CA TYR A 74 29.64 -35.99 -9.74
C TYR A 74 30.67 -35.29 -10.64
N ASP A 75 31.54 -36.09 -11.23
CA ASP A 75 32.75 -35.68 -11.92
C ASP A 75 32.56 -35.55 -13.45
N ALA A 76 33.64 -35.24 -14.17
CA ALA A 76 33.59 -35.05 -15.63
C ALA A 76 33.26 -36.33 -16.42
N GLY A 77 33.41 -37.51 -15.81
CA GLY A 77 33.01 -38.78 -16.42
C GLY A 77 31.52 -39.10 -16.29
N ALA A 78 30.73 -38.26 -15.61
CA ALA A 78 29.28 -38.44 -15.51
C ALA A 78 28.56 -37.97 -16.78
N SER A 79 27.35 -38.48 -17.01
CA SER A 79 26.55 -38.23 -18.22
C SER A 79 26.10 -36.77 -18.42
N GLY A 80 26.16 -35.94 -17.37
CA GLY A 80 25.58 -34.60 -17.31
C GLY A 80 24.05 -34.57 -17.27
N THR A 81 23.38 -35.72 -17.40
CA THR A 81 21.91 -35.84 -17.39
C THR A 81 21.49 -37.14 -16.70
N LEU A 82 20.47 -37.07 -15.84
CA LEU A 82 19.82 -38.18 -15.16
C LEU A 82 18.30 -38.08 -15.32
N GLY A 83 17.59 -39.20 -15.22
CA GLY A 83 16.15 -39.20 -15.03
C GLY A 83 15.78 -38.67 -13.65
N THR A 84 16.13 -39.47 -12.62
CA THR A 84 15.81 -39.20 -11.23
C THR A 84 17.05 -39.29 -10.34
N LEU A 85 17.20 -38.36 -9.39
CA LEU A 85 18.21 -38.46 -8.32
C LEU A 85 17.49 -38.59 -6.96
N ASN A 86 17.71 -39.68 -6.24
CA ASN A 86 17.23 -39.83 -4.87
C ASN A 86 18.41 -39.98 -3.91
N MET A 87 18.46 -39.14 -2.88
CA MET A 87 19.41 -39.26 -1.78
C MET A 87 18.65 -39.54 -0.50
N THR A 88 18.98 -40.65 0.15
CA THR A 88 18.31 -41.07 1.39
C THR A 88 19.27 -41.70 2.38
N THR A 89 19.36 -41.13 3.59
CA THR A 89 19.96 -41.78 4.75
C THR A 89 18.88 -42.45 5.59
N ALA A 90 18.95 -43.79 5.68
CA ALA A 90 17.99 -44.57 6.44
C ALA A 90 18.48 -44.93 7.86
N THR A 91 19.77 -45.21 8.08
CA THR A 91 20.23 -45.81 9.36
C THR A 91 21.61 -45.39 9.87
N GLY A 92 22.46 -44.74 9.07
CA GLY A 92 23.84 -44.35 9.44
C GLY A 92 23.94 -43.16 10.40
N SER A 93 25.13 -42.96 10.98
CA SER A 93 25.47 -41.78 11.82
C SER A 93 26.33 -40.75 11.08
N GLY A 94 26.41 -40.82 9.75
CA GLY A 94 27.24 -39.93 8.93
C GLY A 94 26.43 -39.11 7.93
N THR A 95 27.02 -38.00 7.49
CA THR A 95 26.49 -37.13 6.44
C THR A 95 26.90 -37.68 5.08
N THR A 96 25.96 -38.06 4.22
CA THR A 96 26.28 -38.31 2.81
C THR A 96 26.35 -36.98 2.07
N LYS A 97 27.39 -36.82 1.25
CA LYS A 97 27.61 -35.61 0.47
C LYS A 97 27.69 -35.95 -1.02
N LEU A 98 26.82 -35.37 -1.84
CA LEU A 98 26.97 -35.33 -3.30
C LEU A 98 27.62 -34.01 -3.70
N LEU A 99 28.88 -34.04 -4.13
CA LEU A 99 29.61 -32.91 -4.68
C LEU A 99 29.41 -32.87 -6.19
N VAL A 100 28.66 -31.90 -6.68
CA VAL A 100 28.43 -31.67 -8.12
C VAL A 100 29.53 -30.78 -8.67
N SER A 101 30.43 -31.37 -9.46
CA SER A 101 31.59 -30.69 -10.05
C SER A 101 31.41 -30.37 -11.54
N THR A 102 30.40 -30.95 -12.17
CA THR A 102 29.96 -30.67 -13.54
C THR A 102 28.45 -30.47 -13.58
N PRO A 103 27.89 -29.71 -14.55
CA PRO A 103 26.45 -29.52 -14.62
C PRO A 103 25.67 -30.85 -14.67
N LEU A 104 24.64 -30.97 -13.85
CA LEU A 104 23.75 -32.12 -13.78
C LEU A 104 22.33 -31.68 -14.14
N THR A 105 21.69 -32.34 -15.11
CA THR A 105 20.29 -32.12 -15.47
C THR A 105 19.41 -33.29 -15.02
N LEU A 106 18.30 -33.03 -14.33
CA LEU A 106 17.29 -34.02 -13.93
C LEU A 106 16.07 -33.91 -14.86
N THR A 107 15.76 -34.96 -15.62
CA THR A 107 14.66 -34.93 -16.60
C THR A 107 13.30 -35.33 -16.02
N VAL A 108 13.29 -36.06 -14.90
CA VAL A 108 12.06 -36.50 -14.21
C VAL A 108 11.94 -35.83 -12.83
N GLY A 109 13.05 -35.69 -12.10
CA GLY A 109 13.07 -34.99 -10.82
C GLY A 109 14.04 -35.60 -9.83
N GLY A 110 13.76 -35.44 -8.54
CA GLY A 110 14.58 -36.05 -7.51
C GLY A 110 14.10 -35.77 -6.10
N SER A 111 14.76 -36.39 -5.14
CA SER A 111 14.53 -36.14 -3.73
C SER A 111 15.82 -36.18 -2.92
N ILE A 112 15.89 -35.37 -1.87
CA ILE A 112 16.87 -35.49 -0.78
C ILE A 112 16.08 -35.52 0.51
N TYR A 113 16.28 -36.56 1.32
CA TYR A 113 15.69 -36.61 2.66
C TYR A 113 16.50 -37.52 3.59
N SER A 114 16.50 -37.21 4.87
CA SER A 114 17.05 -38.08 5.92
C SER A 114 15.94 -38.49 6.88
N THR A 115 15.80 -39.79 7.15
CA THR A 115 14.77 -40.29 8.07
C THR A 115 15.18 -40.18 9.54
N LYS A 116 16.42 -39.78 9.84
CA LYS A 116 16.97 -39.77 11.20
C LYS A 116 17.28 -38.34 11.65
N ALA A 117 16.68 -37.92 12.77
CA ALA A 117 16.97 -36.65 13.45
C ALA A 117 18.50 -36.43 13.62
N SER A 118 18.98 -35.23 13.30
CA SER A 118 20.38 -34.79 13.45
C SER A 118 21.41 -35.37 12.47
N THR A 119 20.99 -35.89 11.31
CA THR A 119 21.91 -36.25 10.20
C THR A 119 21.60 -35.41 8.97
N TYR A 120 22.65 -34.95 8.27
CA TYR A 120 22.50 -34.09 7.12
C TYR A 120 22.74 -34.88 5.83
N GLU A 121 21.91 -34.65 4.83
CA GLU A 121 22.24 -34.99 3.44
C GLU A 121 22.69 -33.71 2.77
N THR A 122 23.86 -33.73 2.13
CA THR A 122 24.45 -32.53 1.55
C THR A 122 24.56 -32.65 0.04
N LEU A 123 23.90 -31.77 -0.69
CA LEU A 123 24.19 -31.50 -2.09
C LEU A 123 25.06 -30.25 -2.17
N THR A 124 26.32 -30.42 -2.57
CA THR A 124 27.25 -29.30 -2.76
C THR A 124 27.45 -29.02 -4.23
N LEU A 125 27.16 -27.81 -4.67
CA LEU A 125 27.51 -27.33 -6.01
C LEU A 125 28.89 -26.66 -5.94
N SER A 126 29.83 -27.09 -6.81
CA SER A 126 31.19 -26.55 -6.82
C SER A 126 31.48 -25.73 -8.08
N GLY A 127 32.21 -24.62 -7.91
CA GLY A 127 32.56 -23.73 -9.02
C GLY A 127 31.33 -23.24 -9.79
N THR A 128 31.31 -23.46 -11.11
CA THR A 128 30.20 -23.10 -12.00
C THR A 128 29.20 -24.23 -12.21
N ALA A 129 29.26 -25.31 -11.42
CA ALA A 129 28.33 -26.42 -11.55
C ALA A 129 26.90 -25.98 -11.21
N ALA A 130 25.95 -26.52 -11.96
CA ALA A 130 24.53 -26.24 -11.79
C ALA A 130 23.76 -27.55 -11.69
N LEU A 131 22.76 -27.60 -10.82
CA LEU A 131 21.71 -28.60 -10.88
C LEU A 131 20.55 -28.00 -11.69
N THR A 132 20.22 -28.60 -12.83
CA THR A 132 19.11 -28.16 -13.70
C THR A 132 17.94 -29.13 -13.59
N ILE A 133 16.74 -28.63 -13.33
CA ILE A 133 15.49 -29.39 -13.26
C ILE A 133 14.73 -29.15 -14.57
N ALA A 134 14.49 -30.21 -15.36
CA ALA A 134 13.76 -30.09 -16.61
C ALA A 134 12.31 -29.63 -16.41
N SER A 135 11.66 -29.11 -17.46
CA SER A 135 10.25 -28.69 -17.37
C SER A 135 9.35 -29.84 -16.91
N GLY A 136 8.48 -29.56 -15.94
CA GLY A 136 7.58 -30.54 -15.33
C GLY A 136 8.22 -31.44 -14.25
N ALA A 137 9.55 -31.49 -14.14
CA ALA A 137 10.24 -32.25 -13.09
C ALA A 137 10.18 -31.52 -11.74
N THR A 138 10.16 -32.25 -10.63
CA THR A 138 10.17 -31.69 -9.27
C THR A 138 11.33 -32.24 -8.45
N PHE A 139 12.02 -31.36 -7.72
CA PHE A 139 13.04 -31.75 -6.76
C PHE A 139 12.54 -31.54 -5.33
N THR A 140 12.47 -32.61 -4.54
CA THR A 140 11.84 -32.59 -3.22
C THR A 140 12.86 -32.71 -2.10
N VAL A 141 12.89 -31.74 -1.20
CA VAL A 141 13.52 -31.85 0.11
C VAL A 141 12.50 -32.45 1.07
N GLY A 142 12.60 -33.75 1.34
CA GLY A 142 11.59 -34.50 2.08
C GLY A 142 11.58 -34.19 3.58
N THR A 143 10.55 -34.69 4.27
CA THR A 143 10.38 -34.55 5.72
C THR A 143 11.47 -35.32 6.48
N GLY A 144 12.00 -34.75 7.55
CA GLY A 144 13.05 -35.37 8.36
C GLY A 144 14.11 -34.35 8.79
N SER A 145 15.37 -34.79 8.92
CA SER A 145 16.48 -33.87 9.24
C SER A 145 16.81 -32.91 8.11
N SER A 146 17.52 -31.84 8.48
CA SER A 146 18.17 -30.87 7.60
C SER A 146 18.84 -31.46 6.36
N SER A 147 18.37 -31.03 5.19
CA SER A 147 19.05 -31.22 3.92
C SER A 147 19.77 -29.93 3.56
N LEU A 148 21.04 -30.06 3.21
CA LEU A 148 21.90 -28.93 2.93
C LEU A 148 22.14 -28.80 1.42
N ILE A 149 21.73 -27.67 0.83
CA ILE A 149 22.24 -27.25 -0.47
C ILE A 149 23.31 -26.19 -0.21
N SER A 150 24.56 -26.54 -0.47
CA SER A 150 25.71 -25.68 -0.23
C SER A 150 26.44 -25.32 -1.51
N SER A 151 27.07 -24.16 -1.52
CA SER A 151 28.09 -23.82 -2.53
C SER A 151 29.48 -23.93 -1.90
N SER A 152 30.36 -24.76 -2.44
CA SER A 152 31.77 -24.73 -2.04
C SER A 152 32.49 -23.64 -2.83
N SER A 153 32.93 -22.57 -2.17
CA SER A 153 33.63 -21.47 -2.84
C SER A 153 34.98 -21.92 -3.43
N ILE A 154 35.26 -21.49 -4.66
CA ILE A 154 36.60 -21.44 -5.26
C ILE A 154 36.88 -19.96 -5.55
N SER A 155 37.86 -19.43 -4.82
CA SER A 155 38.65 -18.20 -5.06
C SER A 155 38.12 -17.17 -6.08
N THR A 156 37.71 -16.01 -5.57
CA THR A 156 37.98 -14.65 -6.09
C THR A 156 37.20 -14.05 -7.28
N SER A 157 36.08 -14.61 -7.76
CA SER A 157 35.23 -13.88 -8.73
C SER A 157 33.81 -14.44 -8.78
N THR A 158 32.84 -13.71 -8.19
CA THR A 158 31.37 -13.91 -8.33
C THR A 158 30.92 -15.34 -8.62
N THR A 159 31.23 -16.29 -7.74
CA THR A 159 30.81 -17.68 -7.93
C THR A 159 29.34 -17.80 -7.54
N THR A 160 28.48 -17.97 -8.53
CA THR A 160 27.05 -18.22 -8.33
C THR A 160 26.81 -19.71 -8.43
N ALA A 161 26.35 -20.34 -7.35
CA ALA A 161 25.84 -21.70 -7.42
C ALA A 161 24.39 -21.67 -7.93
N TYR A 162 24.08 -22.51 -8.93
CA TYR A 162 22.80 -22.47 -9.63
C TYR A 162 21.97 -23.72 -9.38
N LEU A 163 20.76 -23.52 -8.86
CA LEU A 163 19.67 -24.47 -8.99
C LEU A 163 18.71 -23.93 -10.06
N ASN A 164 18.85 -24.40 -11.29
CA ASN A 164 18.14 -23.88 -12.45
C ASN A 164 16.94 -24.74 -12.82
N THR A 165 15.93 -24.13 -13.41
CA THR A 165 14.94 -24.84 -14.24
C THR A 165 15.20 -24.59 -15.71
N ALA A 166 14.74 -25.50 -16.57
CA ALA A 166 14.76 -25.27 -18.01
C ALA A 166 13.88 -24.06 -18.40
N SER A 167 14.22 -23.37 -19.49
CA SER A 167 13.41 -22.24 -20.00
C SER A 167 11.97 -22.67 -20.27
N GLY A 168 10.99 -21.86 -19.83
CA GLY A 168 9.56 -22.17 -20.00
C GLY A 168 9.02 -23.22 -19.01
N TYR A 169 9.67 -23.36 -17.85
CA TYR A 169 9.29 -24.31 -16.81
C TYR A 169 7.84 -24.16 -16.35
N SER A 170 7.09 -25.26 -16.36
CA SER A 170 5.73 -25.38 -15.81
C SER A 170 5.70 -26.51 -14.77
N GLY A 171 5.86 -26.18 -13.49
CA GLY A 171 5.84 -27.16 -12.39
C GLY A 171 6.12 -26.49 -11.03
N SER A 172 6.35 -27.29 -9.98
CA SER A 172 6.61 -26.80 -8.62
C SER A 172 8.07 -26.46 -8.34
N GLY A 173 8.99 -26.83 -9.24
CA GLY A 173 10.43 -26.60 -9.16
C GLY A 173 11.05 -27.38 -8.00
N VAL A 174 11.25 -26.68 -6.89
CA VAL A 174 11.80 -27.19 -5.64
C VAL A 174 10.70 -27.22 -4.59
N VAL A 175 10.44 -28.39 -4.00
CA VAL A 175 9.46 -28.56 -2.92
C VAL A 175 10.20 -28.85 -1.63
N VAL A 176 9.96 -28.06 -0.58
CA VAL A 176 10.61 -28.18 0.73
C VAL A 176 9.57 -28.61 1.77
N ASN A 177 9.58 -29.90 2.12
CA ASN A 177 8.73 -30.47 3.17
C ASN A 177 9.49 -30.72 4.49
N GLY A 178 10.83 -30.76 4.45
CA GLY A 178 11.70 -30.80 5.64
C GLY A 178 12.42 -29.48 5.84
N THR A 179 13.67 -29.54 6.28
CA THR A 179 14.54 -28.36 6.41
C THR A 179 15.47 -28.26 5.20
N LEU A 180 15.43 -27.14 4.49
CA LEU A 180 16.39 -26.75 3.47
C LEU A 180 17.32 -25.68 4.04
N ASP A 181 18.57 -26.05 4.26
CA ASP A 181 19.63 -25.14 4.69
C ASP A 181 20.38 -24.62 3.47
N PHE A 182 20.54 -23.31 3.39
CA PHE A 182 21.42 -22.64 2.45
C PHE A 182 22.66 -22.16 3.20
N ILE A 183 23.74 -22.93 3.08
CA ILE A 183 25.03 -22.57 3.68
C ILE A 183 25.98 -22.15 2.57
N THR A 184 26.53 -20.95 2.68
CA THR A 184 27.66 -20.53 1.86
C THR A 184 28.91 -20.44 2.72
N ALA A 185 29.83 -21.38 2.52
CA ALA A 185 31.16 -21.31 3.11
C ALA A 185 32.07 -20.44 2.22
N ALA A 186 32.14 -19.13 2.52
CA ALA A 186 33.11 -18.25 1.88
C ALA A 186 34.37 -18.17 2.75
N SER A 187 35.50 -18.69 2.25
CA SER A 187 36.80 -18.66 2.95
C SER A 187 37.67 -17.45 2.58
N GLY A 188 37.10 -16.40 1.95
CA GLY A 188 37.83 -15.23 1.44
C GLY A 188 37.23 -13.88 1.85
N SER A 189 38.06 -12.85 1.98
CA SER A 189 37.78 -11.62 2.73
C SER A 189 37.07 -10.47 1.98
N SER A 190 36.42 -10.69 0.82
CA SER A 190 35.92 -9.54 0.02
C SER A 190 34.66 -9.72 -0.82
N THR A 191 34.03 -10.90 -0.90
CA THR A 191 32.85 -11.10 -1.77
C THR A 191 31.72 -11.83 -1.08
N SER A 192 30.49 -11.30 -1.17
CA SER A 192 29.27 -12.02 -0.77
C SER A 192 29.10 -13.28 -1.63
N ALA A 193 29.07 -14.45 -0.99
CA ALA A 193 28.68 -15.67 -1.68
C ALA A 193 27.17 -15.60 -2.02
N GLN A 194 26.84 -16.05 -3.23
CA GLN A 194 25.47 -16.01 -3.74
C GLN A 194 25.00 -17.42 -4.10
N LEU A 195 23.88 -17.84 -3.53
CA LEU A 195 23.13 -18.99 -4.02
C LEU A 195 21.97 -18.49 -4.87
N TYR A 196 21.84 -19.01 -6.09
CA TYR A 196 20.82 -18.59 -7.03
C TYR A 196 19.91 -19.76 -7.40
N VAL A 197 18.64 -19.67 -7.02
CA VAL A 197 17.59 -20.65 -7.34
C VAL A 197 16.71 -20.05 -8.43
N ASN A 198 16.97 -20.43 -9.68
CA ASN A 198 16.15 -20.06 -10.84
C ASN A 198 15.05 -21.11 -11.09
N ALA A 199 14.25 -21.35 -10.07
CA ALA A 199 13.17 -22.32 -10.06
C ALA A 199 12.05 -21.83 -9.15
N PRO A 200 10.77 -22.19 -9.40
CA PRO A 200 9.75 -22.05 -8.38
C PRO A 200 10.16 -22.81 -7.11
N VAL A 201 9.88 -22.24 -5.95
CA VAL A 201 10.16 -22.86 -4.65
C VAL A 201 8.86 -22.89 -3.85
N VAL A 202 8.48 -24.08 -3.38
CA VAL A 202 7.29 -24.32 -2.56
C VAL A 202 7.71 -24.90 -1.22
N ILE A 203 7.48 -24.17 -0.13
CA ILE A 203 7.62 -24.71 1.23
C ILE A 203 6.30 -25.36 1.62
N GLY A 204 6.30 -26.70 1.63
CA GLY A 204 5.18 -27.53 2.09
C GLY A 204 4.96 -27.42 3.60
N ALA A 205 3.93 -28.09 4.11
CA ALA A 205 3.51 -27.94 5.51
C ALA A 205 4.60 -28.39 6.49
N GLY A 206 5.00 -27.48 7.39
CA GLY A 206 6.06 -27.73 8.37
C GLY A 206 7.47 -27.60 7.80
N GLY A 207 7.60 -27.20 6.54
CA GLY A 207 8.89 -27.00 5.90
C GLY A 207 9.65 -25.82 6.53
N THR A 208 10.95 -25.95 6.58
CA THR A 208 11.87 -24.92 7.09
C THR A 208 12.85 -24.51 6.00
N LEU A 209 13.08 -23.21 5.87
CA LEU A 209 14.13 -22.64 5.03
C LEU A 209 15.10 -21.87 5.91
N ASN A 210 16.34 -22.31 5.99
CA ASN A 210 17.36 -21.59 6.74
C ASN A 210 18.37 -20.94 5.78
N VAL A 211 18.63 -19.65 5.98
CA VAL A 211 19.67 -18.90 5.27
C VAL A 211 20.84 -18.72 6.23
N ASP A 212 21.83 -19.58 6.14
CA ASP A 212 22.94 -19.61 7.08
C ASP A 212 24.21 -18.95 6.53
N THR A 213 24.94 -18.33 7.44
CA THR A 213 26.21 -17.66 7.22
C THR A 213 27.29 -18.35 8.02
N GLU A 214 27.84 -19.42 7.48
CA GLU A 214 29.05 -20.04 8.02
C GLU A 214 30.27 -19.27 7.48
N SER A 215 30.95 -18.50 8.35
CA SER A 215 32.31 -17.97 8.13
C SER A 215 32.50 -16.69 7.29
N ALA A 216 31.47 -16.08 6.70
CA ALA A 216 31.68 -14.89 5.88
C ALA A 216 31.60 -13.57 6.69
N THR A 217 32.61 -12.71 6.56
CA THR A 217 32.57 -11.31 7.08
C THR A 217 31.45 -10.48 6.42
N TYR A 218 30.94 -10.93 5.27
CA TYR A 218 29.82 -10.34 4.54
C TYR A 218 28.67 -11.35 4.50
N GLY A 219 27.44 -10.92 4.80
CA GLY A 219 26.28 -11.83 4.84
C GLY A 219 26.07 -12.62 3.54
N THR A 220 25.56 -13.84 3.68
CA THR A 220 25.12 -14.72 2.59
C THR A 220 24.00 -14.04 1.83
N ARG A 221 23.99 -14.18 0.50
CA ARG A 221 22.85 -13.78 -0.32
C ARG A 221 22.22 -15.01 -0.96
N THR A 222 21.05 -15.40 -0.48
CA THR A 222 20.21 -16.38 -1.17
C THR A 222 19.26 -15.63 -2.09
N ILE A 223 19.21 -16.01 -3.36
CA ILE A 223 18.32 -15.43 -4.37
C ILE A 223 17.41 -16.53 -4.90
N ILE A 224 16.11 -16.33 -4.81
CA ILE A 224 15.08 -17.17 -5.43
C ILE A 224 14.45 -16.35 -6.55
N ALA A 225 14.81 -16.66 -7.79
CA ALA A 225 14.35 -15.95 -8.97
C ALA A 225 13.02 -16.47 -9.52
N GLY A 226 12.66 -17.72 -9.22
CA GLY A 226 11.34 -18.25 -9.51
C GLY A 226 10.29 -17.83 -8.49
N ASN A 227 9.03 -18.20 -8.76
CA ASN A 227 7.92 -17.96 -7.83
C ASN A 227 8.19 -18.62 -6.48
N PHE A 228 7.83 -17.93 -5.40
CA PHE A 228 8.01 -18.45 -4.05
C PHE A 228 6.65 -18.68 -3.40
N THR A 229 6.42 -19.83 -2.80
CA THR A 229 5.16 -20.13 -2.11
C THR A 229 5.43 -20.88 -0.82
N THR A 230 4.79 -20.48 0.27
CA THR A 230 4.72 -21.28 1.50
C THR A 230 3.28 -21.71 1.75
N SER A 231 3.10 -22.90 2.29
CA SER A 231 1.80 -23.43 2.66
C SER A 231 1.16 -22.64 3.83
N ALA A 232 -0.15 -22.76 4.04
CA ALA A 232 -0.84 -22.15 5.18
C ALA A 232 -0.65 -22.95 6.49
N SER A 233 0.56 -23.43 6.74
CA SER A 233 0.95 -24.23 7.90
C SER A 233 2.15 -23.57 8.60
N ALA A 234 2.52 -24.09 9.77
CA ALA A 234 3.65 -23.60 10.56
C ALA A 234 4.99 -23.83 9.84
N ASN A 235 5.31 -22.98 8.87
CA ASN A 235 6.58 -22.97 8.17
C ASN A 235 7.54 -22.02 8.89
N THR A 236 8.83 -22.29 8.78
CA THR A 236 9.86 -21.44 9.38
C THR A 236 10.81 -20.97 8.30
N ILE A 237 11.03 -19.66 8.22
CA ILE A 237 12.09 -19.08 7.41
C ILE A 237 13.02 -18.36 8.37
N SER A 238 14.25 -18.83 8.47
CA SER A 238 15.23 -18.26 9.40
C SER A 238 16.46 -17.79 8.66
N ALA A 239 17.14 -16.81 9.23
CA ALA A 239 18.55 -16.57 8.97
C ALA A 239 19.35 -16.85 10.24
N SER A 240 20.48 -17.55 10.08
CA SER A 240 21.40 -17.83 11.18
C SER A 240 22.82 -17.39 10.81
N SER A 241 23.63 -17.16 11.84
CA SER A 241 25.07 -16.95 11.74
C SER A 241 25.73 -17.74 12.85
N SER A 242 26.72 -18.57 12.49
CA SER A 242 27.58 -19.22 13.48
C SER A 242 28.66 -18.28 14.05
N LEU A 243 28.79 -17.07 13.50
CA LEU A 243 29.68 -16.02 14.01
C LEU A 243 29.01 -15.31 15.19
N SER A 244 29.59 -15.48 16.38
CA SER A 244 29.04 -15.07 17.68
C SER A 244 29.04 -13.56 17.97
N SER A 245 29.44 -12.69 17.03
CA SER A 245 29.82 -11.30 17.38
C SER A 245 29.26 -10.14 16.54
N ALA A 246 28.41 -10.34 15.52
CA ALA A 246 27.77 -9.18 14.87
C ALA A 246 26.41 -9.49 14.20
N ALA A 247 25.37 -8.77 14.62
CA ALA A 247 24.06 -8.76 13.93
C ALA A 247 24.13 -8.27 12.47
N SER A 248 25.25 -7.67 12.04
CA SER A 248 25.45 -7.16 10.69
C SER A 248 25.83 -8.22 9.65
N THR A 249 26.07 -9.49 10.05
CA THR A 249 26.52 -10.56 9.15
C THR A 249 25.46 -11.61 8.82
N LEU A 250 24.20 -11.43 9.23
CA LEU A 250 23.15 -12.42 8.97
C LEU A 250 22.85 -12.53 7.45
N GLY A 251 22.34 -13.69 7.04
CA GLY A 251 21.97 -13.97 5.66
C GLY A 251 20.82 -13.09 5.15
N ASN A 252 20.82 -12.82 3.84
CA ASN A 252 19.74 -12.15 3.13
C ASN A 252 19.01 -13.13 2.22
N LEU A 253 17.68 -13.02 2.17
CA LEU A 253 16.84 -13.76 1.24
C LEU A 253 16.24 -12.80 0.22
N TYR A 254 16.57 -12.94 -1.06
CA TYR A 254 16.03 -12.15 -2.16
C TYR A 254 14.99 -12.98 -2.90
N LEU A 255 13.75 -12.49 -2.98
CA LEU A 255 12.66 -13.12 -3.71
C LEU A 255 12.36 -12.27 -4.95
N MET A 256 12.67 -12.79 -6.13
CA MET A 256 12.53 -12.08 -7.41
C MET A 256 11.44 -12.62 -8.32
N GLY A 257 10.81 -13.74 -7.94
CA GLY A 257 9.70 -14.32 -8.71
C GLY A 257 8.56 -13.33 -8.91
N SER A 258 7.82 -13.46 -10.02
CA SER A 258 6.67 -12.59 -10.30
C SER A 258 5.53 -12.79 -9.31
N THR A 259 5.45 -13.98 -8.70
CA THR A 259 4.45 -14.31 -7.68
C THR A 259 5.12 -14.84 -6.42
N ILE A 260 4.80 -14.21 -5.30
CA ILE A 260 5.26 -14.60 -3.98
C ILE A 260 4.05 -14.78 -3.08
N ASN A 261 3.87 -15.97 -2.52
CA ASN A 261 2.74 -16.27 -1.64
C ASN A 261 3.26 -16.84 -0.31
N ILE A 262 3.19 -16.06 0.75
CA ILE A 262 3.55 -16.49 2.08
C ILE A 262 2.29 -16.93 2.80
N GLY A 263 2.09 -18.24 2.97
CA GLY A 263 0.95 -18.79 3.67
C GLY A 263 0.91 -18.39 5.15
N ALA A 264 -0.31 -18.31 5.69
CA ALA A 264 -0.55 -17.98 7.10
C ALA A 264 0.17 -18.96 8.04
N GLY A 265 0.78 -18.44 9.10
CA GLY A 265 1.56 -19.24 10.04
C GLY A 265 3.04 -19.43 9.67
N THR A 266 3.49 -18.87 8.54
CA THR A 266 4.92 -18.79 8.24
C THR A 266 5.59 -17.79 9.19
N THR A 267 6.62 -18.24 9.90
CA THR A 267 7.39 -17.43 10.83
C THR A 267 8.71 -17.01 10.21
N PHE A 268 9.09 -15.74 10.38
CA PHE A 268 10.41 -15.24 10.03
C PHE A 268 11.23 -15.01 11.29
N SER A 269 12.49 -15.43 11.29
CA SER A 269 13.39 -15.23 12.45
C SER A 269 14.83 -15.00 12.02
N GLY A 270 15.61 -14.29 12.84
CA GLY A 270 17.03 -14.06 12.59
C GLY A 270 17.36 -13.17 11.37
N PHE A 271 16.36 -12.52 10.78
CA PHE A 271 16.57 -11.39 9.87
C PHE A 271 16.65 -10.11 10.70
N ALA A 272 17.50 -9.16 10.30
CA ALA A 272 17.51 -7.85 10.95
C ALA A 272 16.33 -7.00 10.47
N ASP A 273 15.95 -6.01 11.26
CA ASP A 273 14.80 -5.12 11.03
C ASP A 273 14.96 -4.14 9.85
N GLY A 274 16.01 -4.30 9.04
CA GLY A 274 16.19 -3.53 7.80
C GLY A 274 16.51 -2.04 7.99
N THR A 275 16.65 -1.53 9.22
CA THR A 275 16.78 -0.08 9.49
C THR A 275 18.14 0.52 9.11
N GLY A 276 19.18 -0.29 8.96
CA GLY A 276 20.48 0.14 8.42
C GLY A 276 20.60 -0.17 6.92
N GLY A 277 21.11 0.74 6.09
CA GLY A 277 21.15 0.59 4.61
C GLY A 277 21.86 -0.66 4.03
N THR A 278 22.46 -1.50 4.87
CA THR A 278 23.06 -2.80 4.53
C THR A 278 22.57 -3.96 5.42
N THR A 279 21.49 -3.77 6.19
CA THR A 279 21.07 -4.76 7.19
C THR A 279 20.43 -5.99 6.53
N PRO A 280 20.73 -7.19 7.08
CA PRO A 280 20.15 -8.47 6.68
C PRO A 280 18.63 -8.45 6.67
N GLY A 281 17.98 -8.95 5.63
CA GLY A 281 16.52 -9.00 5.56
C GLY A 281 16.00 -9.96 4.50
N VAL A 282 14.69 -10.11 4.46
CA VAL A 282 14.02 -10.64 3.28
C VAL A 282 13.70 -9.47 2.35
N VAL A 283 14.15 -9.57 1.11
CA VAL A 283 14.09 -8.50 0.11
C VAL A 283 13.24 -8.97 -1.04
N PHE A 284 12.23 -8.20 -1.38
CA PHE A 284 11.48 -8.36 -2.61
C PHE A 284 12.22 -7.57 -3.69
N TYR A 285 12.79 -8.29 -4.65
CA TYR A 285 13.76 -7.70 -5.56
C TYR A 285 13.32 -7.89 -6.99
N GLN A 286 12.97 -6.78 -7.65
CA GLN A 286 12.51 -6.81 -9.02
C GLN A 286 13.55 -6.16 -9.94
N THR A 287 14.10 -6.93 -10.87
CA THR A 287 15.14 -6.46 -11.81
C THR A 287 14.60 -6.01 -13.16
N ALA A 288 13.30 -6.15 -13.40
CA ALA A 288 12.69 -5.82 -14.69
C ALA A 288 11.35 -5.11 -14.49
N ALA A 289 10.98 -4.25 -15.44
CA ALA A 289 9.67 -3.62 -15.45
C ALA A 289 8.55 -4.66 -15.40
N GLY A 290 7.47 -4.35 -14.68
CA GLY A 290 6.30 -5.21 -14.55
C GLY A 290 5.73 -5.26 -13.14
N THR A 291 4.86 -6.24 -12.90
CA THR A 291 4.18 -6.43 -11.61
C THR A 291 4.70 -7.67 -10.89
N GLN A 292 5.19 -7.49 -9.66
CA GLN A 292 5.38 -8.57 -8.70
C GLN A 292 4.17 -8.65 -7.76
N THR A 293 3.51 -9.80 -7.68
CA THR A 293 2.37 -10.02 -6.79
C THR A 293 2.83 -10.70 -5.50
N ILE A 294 2.59 -10.06 -4.37
CA ILE A 294 2.98 -10.52 -3.04
C ILE A 294 1.72 -10.76 -2.22
N SER A 295 1.45 -12.01 -1.86
CA SER A 295 0.37 -12.40 -0.97
C SER A 295 0.95 -12.78 0.39
N LEU A 296 0.53 -12.07 1.45
CA LEU A 296 1.00 -12.25 2.81
C LEU A 296 -0.12 -12.83 3.68
N GLY A 297 0.08 -14.03 4.19
CA GLY A 297 -0.71 -14.58 5.28
C GLY A 297 -0.49 -13.83 6.58
N ALA A 298 -1.00 -14.39 7.67
CA ALA A 298 -0.60 -14.00 9.02
C ALA A 298 0.90 -14.32 9.22
N VAL A 299 1.76 -13.32 9.01
CA VAL A 299 3.22 -13.40 9.15
C VAL A 299 3.70 -12.46 10.24
N THR A 300 4.77 -12.82 10.96
CA THR A 300 5.40 -11.99 11.99
C THR A 300 6.86 -11.73 11.68
N GLY A 301 7.37 -10.53 11.99
CA GLY A 301 8.80 -10.22 12.01
C GLY A 301 9.40 -10.03 10.62
N PHE A 302 8.66 -9.42 9.69
CA PHE A 302 9.08 -9.28 8.30
C PHE A 302 9.22 -7.82 7.89
N THR A 303 10.33 -7.49 7.22
CA THR A 303 10.55 -6.20 6.56
C THR A 303 10.46 -6.38 5.05
N ILE A 304 9.61 -5.60 4.39
CA ILE A 304 9.50 -5.57 2.93
C ILE A 304 10.54 -4.57 2.42
N ARG A 305 11.63 -5.05 1.82
CA ARG A 305 12.54 -4.18 1.08
C ARG A 305 12.28 -4.34 -0.41
N ASN A 306 11.81 -3.28 -1.06
CA ASN A 306 11.72 -3.20 -2.51
C ASN A 306 13.02 -2.63 -3.05
N ALA A 307 13.66 -3.33 -3.99
CA ALA A 307 14.76 -2.77 -4.75
C ALA A 307 14.67 -3.05 -6.26
N ALA A 308 14.97 -2.00 -7.03
CA ALA A 308 14.88 -1.95 -8.48
C ALA A 308 16.25 -2.08 -9.15
N GLY A 309 16.33 -2.92 -10.19
CA GLY A 309 17.48 -2.97 -11.11
C GLY A 309 17.23 -2.18 -12.40
N SER A 310 17.62 -0.91 -12.45
CA SER A 310 17.63 -0.01 -13.63
C SER A 310 16.30 0.41 -14.28
N ALA A 311 16.17 1.72 -14.57
CA ALA A 311 15.28 2.42 -15.52
C ALA A 311 13.91 1.77 -15.84
N ALA A 312 13.15 1.35 -14.84
CA ALA A 312 11.92 0.58 -15.02
C ALA A 312 10.76 1.07 -14.14
N THR A 313 9.54 0.99 -14.66
CA THR A 313 8.32 1.08 -13.84
C THR A 313 8.07 -0.27 -13.18
N ILE A 314 8.16 -0.29 -11.85
CA ILE A 314 8.00 -1.49 -11.02
C ILE A 314 6.74 -1.34 -10.18
N ILE A 315 5.87 -2.35 -10.23
CA ILE A 315 4.66 -2.40 -9.42
C ILE A 315 4.75 -3.61 -8.49
N GLU A 316 4.82 -3.37 -7.19
CA GLU A 316 4.63 -4.41 -6.19
C GLU A 316 3.18 -4.40 -5.73
N LYS A 317 2.45 -5.44 -6.11
CA LYS A 317 1.05 -5.61 -5.75
C LYS A 317 0.94 -6.47 -4.50
N ILE A 318 0.61 -5.86 -3.36
CA ILE A 318 0.59 -6.54 -2.06
C ILE A 318 -0.85 -6.80 -1.60
N SER A 319 -1.17 -8.05 -1.30
CA SER A 319 -2.36 -8.46 -0.55
C SER A 319 -1.96 -9.08 0.78
N SER A 320 -2.77 -8.88 1.80
CA SER A 320 -2.72 -9.59 3.07
C SER A 320 -4.06 -10.25 3.39
N THR A 321 -4.04 -11.50 3.85
CA THR A 321 -5.25 -12.18 4.37
C THR A 321 -5.42 -11.95 5.88
N ALA A 322 -4.58 -11.13 6.50
CA ALA A 322 -4.65 -10.82 7.93
C ALA A 322 -5.92 -10.02 8.25
N VAL A 323 -6.92 -10.67 8.84
CA VAL A 323 -8.24 -10.09 9.11
C VAL A 323 -8.31 -9.16 10.33
N SER A 324 -7.22 -8.90 11.06
CA SER A 324 -7.24 -7.91 12.16
C SER A 324 -5.86 -7.42 12.59
N ASN A 325 -5.86 -6.28 13.31
CA ASN A 325 -4.75 -5.70 14.11
C ASN A 325 -4.29 -6.62 15.27
N SER A 326 -4.49 -7.93 15.16
CA SER A 326 -3.90 -8.89 16.08
C SER A 326 -2.38 -8.81 15.95
N VAL A 327 -1.71 -8.71 17.08
CA VAL A 327 -0.26 -8.58 17.28
C VAL A 327 0.55 -9.68 16.55
N SER A 328 -0.11 -10.72 16.06
CA SER A 328 0.46 -11.86 15.34
C SER A 328 0.56 -11.68 13.81
N ASN A 329 0.34 -10.47 13.27
CA ASN A 329 0.38 -10.15 11.83
C ASN A 329 1.35 -8.98 11.52
N ALA A 330 2.56 -9.04 12.07
CA ALA A 330 3.52 -7.93 12.05
C ALA A 330 4.32 -7.86 10.74
N ILE A 331 3.78 -7.15 9.75
CA ILE A 331 4.65 -6.40 8.84
C ILE A 331 5.25 -5.28 9.68
N ASP A 332 6.57 -5.29 9.85
CA ASP A 332 7.26 -4.36 10.74
C ASP A 332 7.54 -3.04 10.02
N THR A 333 8.10 -3.10 8.81
CA THR A 333 8.45 -1.93 8.02
C THR A 333 8.38 -2.27 6.53
N ILE A 334 7.88 -1.32 5.73
CA ILE A 334 8.08 -1.31 4.29
C ILE A 334 9.15 -0.26 3.97
N LEU A 335 10.27 -0.73 3.43
CA LEU A 335 11.39 0.07 2.99
C LEU A 335 11.46 0.03 1.46
N PHE A 336 11.28 1.18 0.82
CA PHE A 336 11.60 1.33 -0.59
C PHE A 336 13.04 1.81 -0.71
N GLN A 337 13.88 1.00 -1.32
CA GLN A 337 15.28 1.29 -1.54
C GLN A 337 15.63 1.03 -3.00
N THR A 338 15.94 2.08 -3.74
CA THR A 338 16.41 1.94 -5.12
C THR A 338 17.84 2.42 -5.21
N THR A 339 18.65 1.66 -5.93
CA THR A 339 20.06 1.97 -6.24
C THR A 339 20.21 2.58 -7.64
N SER A 340 19.09 2.91 -8.29
CA SER A 340 19.02 3.19 -9.71
C SER A 340 19.25 4.66 -10.07
N ILE A 341 19.55 4.84 -11.35
CA ILE A 341 19.83 6.10 -12.04
C ILE A 341 18.48 6.76 -12.40
N ALA A 342 18.45 8.09 -12.54
CA ALA A 342 17.25 8.90 -12.81
C ALA A 342 16.19 8.25 -13.74
N GLY A 343 14.91 8.28 -13.35
CA GLY A 343 13.77 7.89 -14.20
C GLY A 343 12.92 6.71 -13.72
N ASP A 344 13.26 6.11 -12.57
CA ASP A 344 12.49 5.00 -12.01
C ASP A 344 11.18 5.45 -11.35
N ASN A 345 10.14 4.64 -11.55
CA ASN A 345 8.87 4.76 -10.85
C ASN A 345 8.61 3.44 -10.11
N MET A 346 8.56 3.50 -8.79
CA MET A 346 8.19 2.34 -7.95
C MET A 346 6.78 2.57 -7.40
N THR A 347 5.92 1.59 -7.56
CA THR A 347 4.54 1.64 -7.05
C THR A 347 4.30 0.47 -6.12
N LEU A 348 3.96 0.77 -4.86
CA LEU A 348 3.29 -0.15 -3.96
C LEU A 348 1.79 -0.08 -4.23
N GLN A 349 1.23 -1.11 -4.85
CA GLN A 349 -0.20 -1.20 -5.08
C GLN A 349 -0.85 -2.16 -4.09
N LEU A 350 -1.90 -1.73 -3.40
CA LEU A 350 -2.66 -2.62 -2.53
C LEU A 350 -3.60 -3.51 -3.34
N ALA A 351 -3.70 -4.78 -2.94
CA ALA A 351 -4.66 -5.75 -3.43
C ALA A 351 -5.64 -6.23 -2.33
N SER A 352 -5.44 -5.76 -1.10
CA SER A 352 -6.34 -5.88 0.04
C SER A 352 -6.01 -4.77 1.06
N ASN A 353 -6.79 -4.69 2.13
CA ASN A 353 -6.38 -3.89 3.29
C ASN A 353 -5.05 -4.42 3.86
N LEU A 354 -4.21 -3.50 4.30
CA LEU A 354 -2.90 -3.75 4.87
C LEU A 354 -2.82 -3.11 6.25
N ASN A 355 -2.64 -3.92 7.30
CA ASN A 355 -2.55 -3.44 8.67
C ASN A 355 -1.17 -3.78 9.25
N PHE A 356 -0.56 -2.83 9.94
CA PHE A 356 0.72 -3.03 10.64
C PHE A 356 0.47 -3.42 12.10
N ALA A 357 1.31 -4.30 12.65
CA ALA A 357 1.20 -4.66 14.06
C ALA A 357 1.85 -3.59 14.95
N GLY A 358 1.29 -3.40 16.15
CA GLY A 358 1.80 -2.44 17.13
C GLY A 358 3.03 -2.98 17.83
N GLY A 359 4.21 -2.66 17.29
CA GLY A 359 5.50 -2.94 17.91
C GLY A 359 6.28 -1.65 18.21
N SER A 360 7.44 -1.79 18.87
CA SER A 360 8.37 -0.69 19.18
C SER A 360 9.01 -0.02 17.94
N TYR A 361 8.57 -0.39 16.74
CA TYR A 361 9.13 0.11 15.49
C TYR A 361 8.69 1.56 15.26
N THR A 362 9.69 2.39 14.97
CA THR A 362 9.57 3.85 14.95
C THR A 362 8.97 4.38 13.64
N LEU A 363 9.04 3.63 12.53
CA LEU A 363 8.61 4.09 11.22
C LEU A 363 8.03 2.91 10.41
N PRO A 364 6.69 2.75 10.32
CA PRO A 364 6.07 1.69 9.49
C PRO A 364 6.39 1.84 8.00
N PHE A 365 7.01 2.97 7.63
CA PHE A 365 7.28 3.34 6.26
C PHE A 365 8.53 4.23 6.17
N VAL A 366 9.53 3.75 5.46
CA VAL A 366 10.78 4.48 5.23
C VAL A 366 11.06 4.53 3.74
N PHE A 367 11.34 5.74 3.24
CA PHE A 367 11.89 5.95 1.91
C PHE A 367 13.37 6.25 2.00
N SER A 368 14.20 5.40 1.38
CA SER A 368 15.60 5.73 1.11
C SER A 368 15.80 5.76 -0.39
N LEU A 369 15.76 6.96 -0.94
CA LEU A 369 15.93 7.21 -2.35
C LEU A 369 17.37 7.67 -2.59
N GLN A 370 18.16 6.84 -3.26
CA GLN A 370 19.47 7.23 -3.77
C GLN A 370 19.30 7.59 -5.25
N GLY A 371 19.41 8.88 -5.60
CA GLY A 371 19.26 9.36 -6.98
C GLY A 371 18.48 10.68 -7.10
N SER A 372 18.65 11.36 -8.23
CA SER A 372 18.17 12.74 -8.46
C SER A 372 16.78 12.87 -9.10
N SER A 373 16.11 11.78 -9.47
CA SER A 373 14.78 11.82 -10.10
C SER A 373 14.06 10.48 -9.93
N LEU A 374 13.31 10.33 -8.85
CA LEU A 374 12.56 9.11 -8.56
C LEU A 374 11.19 9.45 -7.99
N THR A 375 10.17 8.74 -8.49
CA THR A 375 8.81 8.82 -7.94
C THR A 375 8.49 7.51 -7.26
N ALA A 376 8.16 7.58 -5.97
CA ALA A 376 7.62 6.44 -5.25
C ALA A 376 6.13 6.63 -5.00
N THR A 377 5.32 5.65 -5.39
CA THR A 377 3.86 5.74 -5.33
C THR A 377 3.30 4.69 -4.38
N ILE A 378 2.45 5.12 -3.45
CA ILE A 378 1.55 4.25 -2.71
C ILE A 378 0.20 4.33 -3.41
N ASP A 379 -0.16 3.30 -4.16
CA ASP A 379 -1.48 3.15 -4.76
C ASP A 379 -2.38 2.31 -3.86
N LEU A 380 -3.32 3.00 -3.21
CA LEU A 380 -4.27 2.39 -2.30
C LEU A 380 -5.26 1.48 -3.04
N ASN A 381 -5.50 1.69 -4.33
CA ASN A 381 -6.32 0.82 -5.20
C ASN A 381 -7.64 0.38 -4.53
N GLY A 382 -8.33 1.31 -3.86
CA GLY A 382 -9.58 1.08 -3.15
C GLY A 382 -9.47 0.43 -1.76
N PHE A 383 -8.26 0.17 -1.25
CA PHE A 383 -8.03 -0.46 0.04
C PHE A 383 -7.54 0.53 1.11
N THR A 384 -7.40 0.02 2.34
CA THR A 384 -6.84 0.75 3.48
C THR A 384 -5.39 0.34 3.74
N TYR A 385 -4.49 1.31 3.82
CA TYR A 385 -3.16 1.20 4.42
C TYR A 385 -3.22 1.72 5.86
N ASP A 386 -3.17 0.84 6.87
CA ASP A 386 -3.29 1.20 8.29
C ASP A 386 -1.96 1.07 9.05
N ALA A 387 -1.27 2.20 9.18
CA ALA A 387 -0.04 2.39 9.93
C ALA A 387 -0.26 2.96 11.34
N THR A 388 -1.46 2.82 11.93
CA THR A 388 -1.77 3.39 13.26
C THR A 388 -1.08 2.72 14.43
N ALA A 389 -0.65 1.46 14.25
CA ALA A 389 -0.07 0.71 15.35
C ALA A 389 1.38 1.14 15.70
N GLY A 390 2.03 1.95 14.85
CA GLY A 390 3.34 2.54 15.11
C GLY A 390 3.32 3.70 16.12
N THR A 391 4.42 3.92 16.84
CA THR A 391 4.42 4.65 18.11
C THR A 391 4.45 6.19 18.07
N SER A 392 4.40 6.91 16.94
CA SER A 392 4.14 8.37 17.06
C SER A 392 3.78 9.18 15.81
N THR A 393 4.29 8.93 14.61
CA THR A 393 3.98 9.76 13.43
C THR A 393 4.44 9.04 12.17
N VAL A 394 3.60 9.00 11.13
CA VAL A 394 4.12 8.64 9.79
C VAL A 394 4.73 9.89 9.19
N GLY A 395 6.07 9.91 9.20
CA GLY A 395 6.86 10.93 8.54
C GLY A 395 7.39 10.40 7.21
N PHE A 396 7.16 11.14 6.15
CA PHE A 396 7.86 10.91 4.89
C PHE A 396 9.21 11.63 4.96
N SER A 397 10.31 10.89 4.95
CA SER A 397 11.65 11.47 4.88
C SER A 397 12.38 10.90 3.66
N ALA A 398 12.96 11.80 2.87
CA ALA A 398 13.96 11.42 1.89
C ALA A 398 15.28 11.19 2.64
N SER A 399 15.61 9.93 2.92
CA SER A 399 16.89 9.59 3.54
C SER A 399 17.96 9.27 2.48
N GLY A 400 18.90 10.20 2.28
CA GLY A 400 20.04 10.03 1.37
C GLY A 400 20.97 11.25 1.41
N SER A 401 22.29 11.01 1.42
CA SER A 401 23.35 12.05 1.46
C SER A 401 23.41 12.95 0.22
N SER A 402 22.56 12.68 -0.79
CA SER A 402 22.47 13.37 -2.08
C SER A 402 21.02 13.49 -2.55
N ALA A 403 20.08 13.71 -1.63
CA ALA A 403 18.68 14.00 -1.99
C ALA A 403 18.61 15.31 -2.80
N GLY A 404 18.56 15.17 -4.13
CA GLY A 404 18.28 16.28 -5.03
C GLY A 404 16.87 16.84 -4.79
N SER A 405 16.62 18.07 -5.24
CA SER A 405 15.35 18.80 -5.14
C SER A 405 14.18 18.20 -5.93
N SER A 406 14.21 16.91 -6.30
CA SER A 406 13.26 16.29 -7.23
C SER A 406 12.88 14.85 -6.85
N GLN A 407 12.81 14.56 -5.56
CA GLN A 407 12.28 13.29 -5.07
C GLN A 407 10.81 13.46 -4.69
N TYR A 408 9.93 12.73 -5.36
CA TYR A 408 8.49 12.85 -5.18
C TYR A 408 7.91 11.57 -4.61
N ILE A 409 7.02 11.74 -3.64
CA ILE A 409 6.20 10.64 -3.12
C ILE A 409 4.78 10.92 -3.58
N ALA A 410 4.07 9.90 -4.08
CA ALA A 410 2.68 10.00 -4.42
C ALA A 410 1.86 9.03 -3.57
N ILE A 411 0.74 9.50 -3.02
CA ILE A 411 -0.30 8.65 -2.45
C ILE A 411 -1.49 8.78 -3.38
N VAL A 412 -1.89 7.70 -4.04
CA VAL A 412 -2.96 7.70 -5.04
C VAL A 412 -3.98 6.62 -4.73
N ASN A 413 -5.16 6.73 -5.34
CA ASN A 413 -6.17 5.70 -5.30
C ASN A 413 -6.63 5.41 -6.73
N SER A 414 -6.09 4.35 -7.34
CA SER A 414 -6.51 3.91 -8.69
C SER A 414 -7.80 3.09 -8.71
N GLY A 415 -8.31 2.72 -7.53
CA GLY A 415 -9.53 1.92 -7.40
C GLY A 415 -10.76 2.72 -7.80
N SER A 416 -11.68 2.09 -8.53
CA SER A 416 -12.93 2.72 -9.00
C SER A 416 -14.00 2.87 -7.92
N GLY A 417 -13.64 2.68 -6.64
CA GLY A 417 -14.56 2.76 -5.52
C GLY A 417 -14.96 4.19 -5.20
N SER A 418 -16.26 4.46 -5.08
CA SER A 418 -16.78 5.72 -4.52
C SER A 418 -16.28 5.91 -3.09
N ILE A 419 -15.91 7.15 -2.72
CA ILE A 419 -15.50 7.57 -1.36
C ILE A 419 -16.49 7.08 -0.29
N SER A 420 -17.79 6.98 -0.64
CA SER A 420 -18.86 6.49 0.25
C SER A 420 -18.68 5.06 0.76
N SER A 421 -17.72 4.30 0.22
CA SER A 421 -17.44 2.91 0.61
C SER A 421 -16.15 2.74 1.43
N ASN A 422 -15.55 3.82 1.96
CA ASN A 422 -14.29 3.76 2.73
C ASN A 422 -13.13 3.12 1.94
N GLN A 423 -13.06 3.40 0.64
CA GLN A 423 -12.05 2.87 -0.25
C GLN A 423 -10.94 3.92 -0.47
N GLY A 424 -9.67 3.52 -0.41
CA GLY A 424 -8.52 4.42 -0.61
C GLY A 424 -8.10 5.19 0.64
N ILE A 425 -7.93 4.52 1.77
CA ILE A 425 -7.58 5.15 3.05
C ILE A 425 -6.09 4.95 3.36
N PHE A 426 -5.36 6.02 3.61
CA PHE A 426 -4.04 6.00 4.23
C PHE A 426 -4.17 6.46 5.68
N LYS A 427 -4.03 5.55 6.63
CA LYS A 427 -4.32 5.76 8.04
C LYS A 427 -3.06 5.67 8.89
N ALA A 428 -2.89 6.60 9.83
CA ALA A 428 -1.75 6.66 10.74
C ALA A 428 -2.12 7.29 12.09
N ALA A 429 -1.23 7.18 13.08
CA ALA A 429 -1.37 7.93 14.33
C ALA A 429 -1.38 9.45 14.06
N ALA A 430 -0.42 9.92 13.25
CA ALA A 430 -0.30 11.29 12.77
C ALA A 430 0.20 11.29 11.33
N ILE A 431 -0.23 12.26 10.53
CA ILE A 431 0.17 12.42 9.12
C ILE A 431 1.09 13.64 8.98
N ASN A 432 2.35 13.43 8.60
CA ASN A 432 3.30 14.52 8.37
C ASN A 432 3.95 14.39 6.98
N LEU A 433 3.42 15.17 6.04
CA LEU A 433 3.90 15.30 4.66
C LEU A 433 5.07 16.29 4.53
N GLY A 434 5.22 17.23 5.47
CA GLY A 434 6.19 18.32 5.39
C GLY A 434 7.68 17.91 5.42
N GLY A 435 7.98 16.65 5.70
CA GLY A 435 9.34 16.09 5.63
C GLY A 435 9.82 15.76 4.21
N ALA A 436 8.91 15.74 3.22
CA ALA A 436 9.20 15.44 1.82
C ALA A 436 8.24 16.19 0.87
N ASP A 437 8.43 16.05 -0.44
CA ASP A 437 7.49 16.55 -1.44
C ASP A 437 6.51 15.44 -1.80
N VAL A 438 5.36 15.41 -1.11
CA VAL A 438 4.35 14.34 -1.22
C VAL A 438 3.12 14.83 -1.98
N SER A 439 2.83 14.30 -3.17
CA SER A 439 1.53 14.48 -3.85
C SER A 439 0.46 13.52 -3.31
N VAL A 440 -0.78 13.99 -3.24
CA VAL A 440 -1.94 13.19 -2.82
C VAL A 440 -2.98 13.27 -3.93
N GLY A 441 -3.26 12.14 -4.55
CA GLY A 441 -4.19 12.01 -5.68
C GLY A 441 -5.66 12.12 -5.27
N SER A 442 -6.53 12.04 -6.28
CA SER A 442 -7.98 12.09 -6.10
C SER A 442 -8.50 10.92 -5.27
N ASN A 443 -9.59 11.16 -4.53
CA ASN A 443 -10.32 10.16 -3.76
C ASN A 443 -9.46 9.39 -2.73
N VAL A 444 -8.39 10.02 -2.21
CA VAL A 444 -7.57 9.52 -1.11
C VAL A 444 -8.07 10.09 0.21
N ILE A 445 -8.22 9.25 1.23
CA ILE A 445 -8.49 9.68 2.61
C ILE A 445 -7.20 9.55 3.43
N LEU A 446 -6.64 10.67 3.88
CA LEU A 446 -5.55 10.71 4.86
C LEU A 446 -6.14 10.73 6.26
N GLN A 447 -6.14 9.60 6.95
CA GLN A 447 -6.76 9.47 8.26
C GLN A 447 -5.72 9.52 9.41
N ALA A 448 -5.90 10.46 10.34
CA ALA A 448 -5.09 10.57 11.56
C ALA A 448 -5.92 10.22 12.80
N SER A 449 -5.42 9.37 13.70
CA SER A 449 -6.21 8.84 14.82
C SER A 449 -5.63 9.06 16.21
N ALA A 450 -4.41 9.54 16.38
CA ALA A 450 -3.84 9.76 17.71
C ALA A 450 -4.17 11.16 18.26
N GLY A 451 -4.64 11.22 19.50
CA GLY A 451 -4.76 12.47 20.25
C GLY A 451 -3.39 13.09 20.53
N GLY A 452 -3.31 14.43 20.56
CA GLY A 452 -2.06 15.14 20.89
C GLY A 452 -0.99 15.10 19.79
N SER A 453 -1.31 14.49 18.65
CA SER A 453 -0.43 14.40 17.50
C SER A 453 -0.21 15.75 16.80
N SER A 454 0.91 15.87 16.07
CA SER A 454 1.14 16.97 15.14
C SER A 454 1.02 16.48 13.71
N ASN A 455 0.05 17.03 12.98
CA ASN A 455 -0.20 16.73 11.59
C ASN A 455 0.27 17.90 10.72
N ASP A 456 0.93 17.60 9.61
CA ASP A 456 1.39 18.58 8.64
C ASP A 456 1.07 18.11 7.23
N LEU A 457 0.25 18.87 6.51
CA LEU A 457 -0.13 18.59 5.13
C LEU A 457 0.65 19.46 4.13
N GLY A 458 1.65 20.20 4.61
CA GLY A 458 2.53 21.01 3.79
C GLY A 458 3.51 20.20 2.93
N ASN A 459 4.27 20.91 2.11
CA ASN A 459 5.42 20.38 1.39
C ASN A 459 6.73 20.76 2.11
N LYS A 460 7.78 19.97 1.89
CA LYS A 460 9.14 20.34 2.28
C LYS A 460 9.62 21.59 1.52
N ASP A 461 9.45 21.60 0.20
CA ASP A 461 9.81 22.73 -0.65
C ASP A 461 8.56 23.50 -1.12
N ALA A 462 8.53 24.82 -0.88
CA ALA A 462 7.43 25.69 -1.30
C ALA A 462 7.29 25.77 -2.83
N THR A 463 8.37 25.48 -3.56
CA THR A 463 8.41 25.49 -5.03
C THR A 463 8.06 24.13 -5.64
N SER A 464 7.90 23.09 -4.81
CA SER A 464 7.55 21.76 -5.28
C SER A 464 6.21 21.77 -6.03
N PRO A 465 6.11 21.10 -7.20
CA PRO A 465 4.85 20.97 -7.94
C PRO A 465 3.84 20.02 -7.29
N THR A 466 4.13 19.42 -6.13
CA THR A 466 3.23 18.44 -5.52
C THR A 466 1.93 19.07 -5.01
N THR A 467 0.80 18.48 -5.39
CA THR A 467 -0.57 18.94 -5.04
C THR A 467 -1.32 17.93 -4.17
N ILE A 468 -2.25 18.41 -3.34
CA ILE A 468 -3.27 17.59 -2.70
C ILE A 468 -4.53 17.81 -3.53
N ASP A 469 -5.03 16.75 -4.16
CA ASP A 469 -6.21 16.84 -5.02
C ASP A 469 -7.43 17.32 -4.22
N SER A 470 -8.26 18.15 -4.85
CA SER A 470 -9.46 18.73 -4.22
C SER A 470 -10.46 17.68 -3.74
N THR A 471 -10.49 16.48 -4.32
CA THR A 471 -11.40 15.39 -3.91
C THR A 471 -10.79 14.47 -2.86
N SER A 472 -9.52 14.64 -2.50
CA SER A 472 -8.93 13.96 -1.34
C SER A 472 -9.47 14.53 -0.03
N THR A 473 -9.33 13.83 1.08
CA THR A 473 -9.84 14.27 2.39
C THR A 473 -8.84 13.97 3.49
N PHE A 474 -8.54 14.96 4.34
CA PHE A 474 -7.92 14.72 5.63
C PHE A 474 -8.99 14.41 6.68
N TYR A 475 -8.92 13.26 7.32
CA TYR A 475 -9.90 12.79 8.29
C TYR A 475 -9.27 12.58 9.66
N TYR A 476 -9.58 13.43 10.63
CA TYR A 476 -9.10 13.27 12.00
C TYR A 476 -10.13 12.56 12.88
N THR A 477 -9.74 11.46 13.53
CA THR A 477 -10.61 10.66 14.43
C THR A 477 -10.06 10.51 15.85
N GLY A 478 -8.98 11.22 16.21
CA GLY A 478 -8.38 11.11 17.53
C GLY A 478 -9.26 11.65 18.66
N THR A 479 -9.14 11.04 19.85
CA THR A 479 -9.92 11.39 21.05
C THR A 479 -9.00 11.75 22.21
N GLY A 480 -9.55 12.38 23.26
CA GLY A 480 -8.87 12.66 24.53
C GLY A 480 -8.04 13.95 24.55
N THR A 481 -7.04 14.07 23.68
CA THR A 481 -6.14 15.25 23.62
C THR A 481 -6.22 15.97 22.28
N THR A 482 -6.00 17.29 22.30
CA THR A 482 -6.07 18.14 21.10
C THR A 482 -4.89 17.83 20.19
N ALA A 483 -5.16 17.34 18.98
CA ALA A 483 -4.15 17.26 17.93
C ALA A 483 -3.99 18.61 17.22
N THR A 484 -2.87 18.79 16.52
CA THR A 484 -2.64 19.97 15.70
C THR A 484 -2.63 19.63 14.21
N LEU A 485 -3.05 20.58 13.37
CA LEU A 485 -2.95 20.54 11.91
C LEU A 485 -2.26 21.82 11.42
N LYS A 486 -1.21 21.67 10.64
CA LYS A 486 -0.61 22.75 9.85
C LYS A 486 -0.52 22.38 8.38
N SER A 487 -0.36 23.40 7.54
CA SER A 487 0.03 23.28 6.14
C SER A 487 1.28 24.13 5.93
N THR A 488 2.46 23.52 6.10
CA THR A 488 3.72 24.18 5.77
C THR A 488 3.70 24.65 4.31
N ASN A 489 4.14 25.89 4.06
CA ASN A 489 4.06 26.56 2.75
C ASN A 489 2.64 26.85 2.23
N ASN A 490 1.62 26.83 3.09
CA ASN A 490 0.22 27.19 2.77
C ASN A 490 -0.37 26.42 1.59
N ARG A 491 0.02 25.15 1.44
CA ARG A 491 -0.51 24.26 0.41
C ARG A 491 -2.02 24.08 0.61
N THR A 492 -2.77 24.26 -0.47
CA THR A 492 -4.21 23.95 -0.50
C THR A 492 -4.43 22.46 -0.25
N ILE A 493 -5.34 22.13 0.65
CA ILE A 493 -5.76 20.76 0.94
C ILE A 493 -7.08 20.45 0.22
N GLY A 494 -7.44 19.16 0.14
CA GLY A 494 -8.78 18.75 -0.30
C GLY A 494 -9.85 19.07 0.75
N GLY A 495 -10.62 18.08 1.15
CA GLY A 495 -11.57 18.17 2.27
C GLY A 495 -10.91 17.99 3.65
N LEU A 496 -11.63 18.36 4.70
CA LEU A 496 -11.24 18.20 6.09
C LEU A 496 -12.43 17.67 6.90
N ILE A 497 -12.32 16.50 7.51
CA ILE A 497 -13.34 15.96 8.43
C ILE A 497 -12.74 15.84 9.83
N VAL A 498 -13.47 16.30 10.85
CA VAL A 498 -13.06 16.22 12.25
C VAL A 498 -14.08 15.41 13.05
N GLY A 499 -13.64 14.30 13.62
CA GLY A 499 -14.42 13.40 14.46
C GLY A 499 -15.32 12.43 13.70
N THR A 500 -15.70 11.36 14.38
CA THR A 500 -16.56 10.27 13.84
C THR A 500 -18.05 10.55 13.98
N GLY A 501 -18.44 11.65 14.65
CA GLY A 501 -19.83 11.94 15.01
C GLY A 501 -20.32 11.26 16.29
N SER A 502 -19.54 10.30 16.84
CA SER A 502 -19.88 9.56 18.05
C SER A 502 -18.96 9.83 19.24
N SER A 503 -17.74 10.33 18.97
CA SER A 503 -16.72 10.59 20.00
C SER A 503 -16.22 12.04 19.90
N ALA A 504 -15.87 12.60 21.05
CA ALA A 504 -15.28 13.94 21.10
C ALA A 504 -13.86 13.92 20.50
N SER A 505 -13.67 14.73 19.46
CA SER A 505 -12.40 14.92 18.77
C SER A 505 -12.11 16.41 18.67
N THR A 506 -10.90 16.84 19.04
CA THR A 506 -10.46 18.23 18.88
C THR A 506 -9.24 18.30 17.98
N LEU A 507 -9.34 19.05 16.88
CA LEU A 507 -8.25 19.36 15.98
C LEU A 507 -8.01 20.87 15.97
N LYS A 508 -6.79 21.29 16.33
CA LYS A 508 -6.39 22.69 16.38
C LYS A 508 -5.51 23.08 15.20
N LEU A 509 -5.78 24.19 14.55
CA LEU A 509 -4.92 24.74 13.51
C LEU A 509 -3.65 25.34 14.14
N ALA A 510 -2.52 25.03 13.52
CA ALA A 510 -1.20 25.55 13.86
C ALA A 510 -0.61 26.44 12.74
N SER A 511 -1.35 26.61 11.63
CA SER A 511 -1.07 27.57 10.56
C SER A 511 -2.39 27.95 9.87
N ALA A 512 -2.36 28.91 8.96
CA ALA A 512 -3.47 29.12 8.04
C ALA A 512 -3.67 27.89 7.14
N ILE A 513 -4.92 27.57 6.81
CA ILE A 513 -5.31 26.44 5.96
C ILE A 513 -6.20 26.95 4.83
N THR A 514 -5.94 26.51 3.61
CA THR A 514 -6.85 26.69 2.47
C THR A 514 -7.38 25.32 2.05
N ALA A 515 -8.70 25.16 1.96
CA ALA A 515 -9.36 23.93 1.54
C ALA A 515 -10.10 24.13 0.21
N ALA A 516 -9.94 23.16 -0.70
CA ALA A 516 -10.67 23.09 -1.97
C ALA A 516 -11.82 22.07 -1.91
N GLY A 517 -11.85 21.20 -0.89
CA GLY A 517 -12.97 20.32 -0.57
C GLY A 517 -13.70 20.77 0.69
N ASN A 518 -14.81 20.08 1.01
CA ASN A 518 -15.64 20.43 2.16
C ASN A 518 -14.89 20.29 3.49
N VAL A 519 -15.19 21.19 4.42
CA VAL A 519 -14.78 21.10 5.82
C VAL A 519 -15.98 20.62 6.64
N THR A 520 -15.82 19.58 7.44
CA THR A 520 -16.90 18.92 8.18
C THR A 520 -16.48 18.58 9.60
N PRO A 521 -16.61 19.51 10.56
CA PRO A 521 -16.63 19.15 11.97
C PRO A 521 -17.90 18.33 12.26
N SER A 522 -17.73 17.04 12.59
CA SER A 522 -18.81 16.12 12.93
C SER A 522 -19.43 16.46 14.29
N ALA A 523 -20.62 15.90 14.58
CA ALA A 523 -21.27 16.03 15.88
C ALA A 523 -20.32 15.65 17.03
N GLY A 524 -20.26 16.50 18.06
CA GLY A 524 -19.36 16.32 19.22
C GLY A 524 -17.88 16.63 18.95
N ALA A 525 -17.49 16.94 17.72
CA ALA A 525 -16.13 17.31 17.37
C ALA A 525 -15.91 18.83 17.37
N THR A 526 -14.66 19.25 17.56
CA THR A 526 -14.22 20.65 17.58
C THR A 526 -13.08 20.88 16.60
N LEU A 527 -13.27 21.81 15.66
CA LEU A 527 -12.21 22.42 14.86
C LEU A 527 -11.82 23.75 15.51
N ASP A 528 -10.66 23.80 16.15
CA ASP A 528 -10.13 25.01 16.79
C ASP A 528 -9.19 25.76 15.82
N LEU A 529 -9.56 26.98 15.45
CA LEU A 529 -8.78 27.82 14.53
C LEU A 529 -7.48 28.34 15.16
N GLY A 530 -7.35 28.34 16.48
CA GLY A 530 -6.08 28.63 17.16
C GLY A 530 -5.44 29.99 16.84
N GLY A 531 -6.21 30.99 16.40
CA GLY A 531 -5.70 32.30 15.95
C GLY A 531 -5.29 32.36 14.47
N PHE A 532 -5.54 31.29 13.70
CA PHE A 532 -5.26 31.21 12.27
C PHE A 532 -6.53 31.34 11.42
N GLY A 533 -6.34 31.52 10.11
CA GLY A 533 -7.42 31.57 9.13
C GLY A 533 -7.69 30.23 8.46
N LEU A 534 -8.96 29.99 8.13
CA LEU A 534 -9.44 28.92 7.26
C LEU A 534 -10.04 29.54 6.00
N ALA A 535 -9.49 29.25 4.83
CA ALA A 535 -10.01 29.70 3.54
C ALA A 535 -10.66 28.53 2.79
N LEU A 536 -11.84 28.76 2.22
CA LEU A 536 -12.60 27.83 1.40
C LEU A 536 -12.59 28.35 -0.05
N THR A 537 -12.27 27.49 -1.01
CA THR A 537 -12.12 27.87 -2.42
C THR A 537 -12.98 27.01 -3.33
N GLY A 538 -13.33 27.51 -4.52
CA GLY A 538 -14.17 26.79 -5.47
C GLY A 538 -15.52 26.42 -4.86
N SER A 539 -15.88 25.13 -4.89
CA SER A 539 -17.14 24.61 -4.33
C SER A 539 -17.03 24.15 -2.88
N ALA A 540 -15.92 24.42 -2.18
CA ALA A 540 -15.72 23.99 -0.80
C ALA A 540 -16.73 24.63 0.16
N SER A 541 -17.53 23.80 0.82
CA SER A 541 -18.49 24.21 1.85
C SER A 541 -17.99 23.87 3.24
N LEU A 542 -18.45 24.60 4.24
CA LEU A 542 -18.35 24.22 5.63
C LEU A 542 -19.66 23.58 6.08
N THR A 543 -19.59 22.33 6.52
CA THR A 543 -20.74 21.47 6.76
C THR A 543 -20.66 20.77 8.12
N GLY A 544 -21.73 20.12 8.57
CA GLY A 544 -21.72 19.26 9.76
C GLY A 544 -22.17 19.93 11.05
N ALA A 545 -22.29 19.11 12.10
CA ALA A 545 -22.96 19.44 13.36
C ALA A 545 -21.99 19.69 14.53
N GLY A 546 -20.72 19.96 14.21
CA GLY A 546 -19.66 20.16 15.20
C GLY A 546 -19.51 21.62 15.63
N THR A 547 -18.41 21.87 16.36
CA THR A 547 -18.03 23.20 16.84
C THR A 547 -16.80 23.70 16.09
N ILE A 548 -16.84 24.96 15.66
CA ILE A 548 -15.68 25.75 15.27
C ILE A 548 -15.40 26.71 16.41
N THR A 549 -14.14 26.75 16.86
CA THR A 549 -13.74 27.63 17.94
C THR A 549 -12.48 28.42 17.61
N ASN A 550 -12.23 29.48 18.36
CA ASN A 550 -10.93 30.12 18.42
C ASN A 550 -10.44 30.15 19.85
N SER A 551 -9.53 29.22 20.20
CA SER A 551 -8.92 29.17 21.53
C SER A 551 -7.81 30.22 21.74
N SER A 552 -7.41 30.96 20.70
CA SER A 552 -6.36 31.98 20.82
C SER A 552 -6.81 33.13 21.71
N THR A 553 -5.98 33.47 22.69
CA THR A 553 -6.21 34.60 23.61
C THR A 553 -5.68 35.92 23.06
N THR A 554 -4.91 35.89 21.98
CA THR A 554 -4.17 37.05 21.46
C THR A 554 -4.60 37.45 20.04
N VAL A 555 -5.01 36.50 19.21
CA VAL A 555 -5.27 36.73 17.77
C VAL A 555 -6.69 36.28 17.40
N ALA A 556 -7.40 37.13 16.66
CA ALA A 556 -8.69 36.78 16.06
C ALA A 556 -8.51 35.83 14.87
N SER A 557 -9.52 35.00 14.60
CA SER A 557 -9.48 34.04 13.50
C SER A 557 -10.50 34.39 12.42
N THR A 558 -10.29 33.88 11.20
CA THR A 558 -11.20 34.12 10.07
C THR A 558 -11.54 32.80 9.39
N VAL A 559 -12.81 32.59 9.09
CA VAL A 559 -13.27 31.62 8.09
C VAL A 559 -13.66 32.43 6.86
N SER A 560 -13.03 32.19 5.72
CA SER A 560 -13.24 33.00 4.51
C SER A 560 -13.63 32.13 3.33
N PHE A 561 -14.60 32.58 2.54
CA PHE A 561 -14.91 32.03 1.23
C PHE A 561 -14.20 32.89 0.19
N ALA A 562 -13.29 32.31 -0.58
CA ALA A 562 -12.52 33.04 -1.57
C ALA A 562 -13.42 33.65 -2.65
N SER A 563 -12.94 34.70 -3.31
CA SER A 563 -13.69 35.33 -4.41
C SER A 563 -14.05 34.31 -5.49
N GLY A 564 -15.33 34.30 -5.89
CA GLY A 564 -15.86 33.34 -6.85
C GLY A 564 -16.12 31.93 -6.28
N ALA A 565 -15.91 31.69 -4.99
CA ALA A 565 -16.37 30.47 -4.35
C ALA A 565 -17.90 30.36 -4.43
N THR A 566 -18.39 29.12 -4.60
CA THR A 566 -19.82 28.78 -4.63
C THR A 566 -20.22 27.90 -3.46
N GLY A 567 -19.27 27.56 -2.60
CA GLY A 567 -19.50 26.79 -1.38
C GLY A 567 -20.21 27.60 -0.30
N GLY A 568 -20.75 26.88 0.67
CA GLY A 568 -21.72 27.40 1.63
C GLY A 568 -21.52 26.93 3.06
N LEU A 569 -22.56 27.13 3.87
CA LEU A 569 -22.68 26.67 5.25
C LEU A 569 -23.83 25.65 5.33
N SER A 570 -23.59 24.42 5.81
CA SER A 570 -24.65 23.40 5.94
C SER A 570 -24.55 22.63 7.25
N PRO A 571 -25.31 22.98 8.31
CA PRO A 571 -25.24 22.33 9.61
C PRO A 571 -25.54 20.82 9.58
N GLY A 572 -26.32 20.34 8.61
CA GLY A 572 -26.85 18.98 8.58
C GLY A 572 -26.47 18.19 7.34
N GLY A 573 -26.69 16.87 7.45
CA GLY A 573 -26.92 15.98 6.33
C GLY A 573 -28.42 15.66 6.23
N ALA A 574 -28.86 15.12 5.09
CA ALA A 574 -30.28 14.87 4.84
C ALA A 574 -30.98 14.11 5.99
N GLY A 575 -32.02 14.73 6.57
CA GLY A 575 -32.96 14.07 7.49
C GLY A 575 -32.72 14.20 9.00
N VAL A 576 -31.67 14.88 9.46
CA VAL A 576 -31.46 15.14 10.91
C VAL A 576 -31.12 16.62 11.14
N ALA A 577 -31.92 17.30 11.96
CA ALA A 577 -31.66 18.67 12.37
C ALA A 577 -30.32 18.73 13.12
N ALA A 578 -29.46 19.63 12.68
CA ALA A 578 -28.13 19.77 13.24
C ALA A 578 -27.76 21.22 13.51
N THR A 579 -26.81 21.43 14.41
CA THR A 579 -26.34 22.78 14.77
C THR A 579 -24.86 22.89 14.47
N LEU A 580 -24.49 23.79 13.57
CA LEU A 580 -23.11 24.18 13.37
C LEU A 580 -22.81 25.33 14.34
N THR A 581 -21.87 25.12 15.25
CA THR A 581 -21.59 26.07 16.33
C THR A 581 -20.29 26.81 16.07
N PHE A 582 -20.30 28.13 16.19
CA PHE A 582 -19.12 28.99 16.23
C PHE A 582 -19.02 29.62 17.62
N THR A 583 -17.86 29.46 18.26
CA THR A 583 -17.63 30.00 19.60
C THR A 583 -16.23 30.56 19.75
N ALA A 584 -16.11 31.76 20.31
CA ALA A 584 -14.82 32.41 20.53
C ALA A 584 -14.74 32.91 21.98
N PRO A 585 -14.14 32.16 22.92
CA PRO A 585 -14.15 32.54 24.34
C PRO A 585 -13.48 33.89 24.62
N THR A 586 -12.49 34.29 23.80
CA THR A 586 -11.68 35.49 24.04
C THR A 586 -11.53 36.36 22.79
N LYS A 587 -11.03 35.80 21.68
CA LYS A 587 -10.83 36.52 20.42
C LYS A 587 -11.81 36.06 19.36
N ALA A 588 -12.48 37.02 18.74
CA ALA A 588 -13.57 36.79 17.82
C ALA A 588 -13.19 35.92 16.61
N ILE A 589 -14.20 35.26 16.04
CA ILE A 589 -14.13 34.64 14.72
C ILE A 589 -14.85 35.57 13.73
N THR A 590 -14.28 35.79 12.55
CA THR A 590 -14.97 36.46 11.43
C THR A 590 -15.26 35.43 10.34
N ILE A 591 -16.52 35.30 9.91
CA ILE A 591 -16.92 34.52 8.74
C ILE A 591 -17.10 35.51 7.58
N SER A 592 -16.21 35.51 6.59
CA SER A 592 -16.19 36.49 5.49
C SER A 592 -16.54 35.84 4.16
N LEU A 593 -17.46 36.45 3.41
CA LEU A 593 -17.88 35.95 2.10
C LEU A 593 -17.09 36.53 0.91
N ALA A 594 -16.23 37.53 1.10
CA ALA A 594 -15.29 38.10 0.09
C ALA A 594 -15.71 38.03 -1.41
N ASN A 595 -16.89 38.53 -1.78
CA ASN A 595 -17.43 38.48 -3.16
C ASN A 595 -17.71 37.06 -3.71
N SER A 596 -18.05 36.12 -2.84
CA SER A 596 -18.57 34.79 -3.17
C SER A 596 -20.10 34.76 -3.05
N THR A 597 -20.71 33.72 -3.62
CA THR A 597 -22.11 33.39 -3.31
C THR A 597 -22.07 32.18 -2.40
N SER A 598 -22.43 32.37 -1.13
CA SER A 598 -22.51 31.28 -0.16
C SER A 598 -23.96 30.91 0.09
N VAL A 599 -24.23 29.61 -0.02
CA VAL A 599 -25.55 29.05 0.25
C VAL A 599 -25.57 28.50 1.68
N PHE A 600 -26.57 28.87 2.46
CA PHE A 600 -26.91 28.23 3.72
C PHE A 600 -27.98 27.18 3.43
N ASP A 601 -27.56 25.93 3.30
CA ASP A 601 -28.44 24.82 2.95
C ASP A 601 -29.14 24.27 4.20
N ILE A 602 -30.46 24.20 4.15
CA ILE A 602 -31.30 23.59 5.20
C ILE A 602 -31.85 22.29 4.64
N THR A 603 -31.18 21.19 4.93
CA THR A 603 -31.43 19.89 4.28
C THR A 603 -32.19 18.90 5.17
N SER A 604 -32.50 19.28 6.42
CA SER A 604 -33.35 18.50 7.33
C SER A 604 -34.83 18.49 6.89
N ALA A 605 -35.16 17.85 5.78
CA ALA A 605 -36.54 17.70 5.32
C ALA A 605 -37.31 16.76 6.27
N GLY A 606 -38.35 17.27 6.94
CA GLY A 606 -39.39 16.43 7.53
C GLY A 606 -39.29 16.10 9.02
N LEU A 607 -38.54 16.86 9.81
CA LEU A 607 -38.70 16.76 11.27
C LEU A 607 -39.85 17.66 11.72
N GLY A 608 -40.69 17.16 12.64
CA GLY A 608 -41.88 17.87 13.12
C GLY A 608 -41.58 19.27 13.70
N ALA A 609 -42.63 19.98 14.10
CA ALA A 609 -42.51 21.35 14.63
C ALA A 609 -41.38 21.46 15.67
N GLY A 610 -40.34 22.26 15.37
CA GLY A 610 -39.31 22.67 16.34
C GLY A 610 -37.90 22.09 16.16
N THR A 611 -37.61 21.29 15.13
CA THR A 611 -36.24 20.77 14.89
C THR A 611 -35.75 21.13 13.49
N PHE A 612 -34.84 22.11 13.42
CA PHE A 612 -34.29 22.64 12.18
C PHE A 612 -32.77 22.69 12.23
N ASP A 613 -32.14 22.68 11.06
CA ASP A 613 -30.73 23.05 10.94
C ASP A 613 -30.52 24.49 11.43
N SER A 614 -29.50 24.70 12.27
CA SER A 614 -29.22 26.02 12.82
C SER A 614 -27.73 26.36 12.84
N LEU A 615 -27.45 27.66 12.76
CA LEU A 615 -26.14 28.27 12.91
C LEU A 615 -26.09 28.98 14.26
N SER A 616 -25.24 28.52 15.17
CA SER A 616 -25.07 29.14 16.48
C SER A 616 -23.79 29.97 16.50
N LEU A 617 -23.90 31.28 16.76
CA LEU A 617 -22.79 32.23 16.74
C LEU A 617 -22.58 32.83 18.14
N SER A 618 -21.40 32.64 18.71
CA SER A 618 -20.96 33.26 19.96
C SER A 618 -19.62 33.97 19.80
N ASN A 619 -19.57 35.27 20.13
CA ASN A 619 -18.43 36.15 19.85
C ASN A 619 -17.89 36.02 18.41
N THR A 620 -18.82 35.92 17.45
CA THR A 620 -18.52 35.67 16.04
C THR A 620 -19.18 36.73 15.16
N THR A 621 -18.43 37.30 14.23
CA THR A 621 -18.93 38.23 13.21
C THR A 621 -19.19 37.46 11.91
N LEU A 622 -20.43 37.46 11.42
CA LEU A 622 -20.77 37.02 10.07
C LEU A 622 -20.75 38.25 9.14
N ASP A 623 -19.71 38.35 8.31
CA ASP A 623 -19.48 39.47 7.40
C ASP A 623 -19.91 39.13 5.97
N LEU A 624 -21.05 39.72 5.59
CA LEU A 624 -21.69 39.58 4.29
C LEU A 624 -21.20 40.64 3.30
N THR A 625 -20.28 41.54 3.69
CA THR A 625 -19.84 42.61 2.79
C THR A 625 -19.15 42.06 1.53
N GLY A 626 -19.58 42.56 0.37
CA GLY A 626 -19.09 42.15 -0.94
C GLY A 626 -19.66 40.84 -1.48
N GLY A 627 -20.16 39.93 -0.63
CA GLY A 627 -20.71 38.64 -1.03
C GLY A 627 -22.24 38.58 -1.14
N ALA A 628 -22.73 37.47 -1.66
CA ALA A 628 -24.13 37.08 -1.64
C ALA A 628 -24.32 35.94 -0.62
N PHE A 629 -25.27 36.11 0.30
CA PHE A 629 -25.67 35.05 1.23
C PHE A 629 -27.07 34.60 0.86
N VAL A 630 -27.18 33.36 0.39
CA VAL A 630 -28.42 32.74 -0.05
C VAL A 630 -28.81 31.74 1.03
N ILE A 631 -30.06 31.76 1.48
CA ILE A 631 -30.60 30.69 2.32
C ILE A 631 -31.42 29.80 1.40
N ASP A 632 -31.05 28.51 1.31
CA ASP A 632 -31.77 27.53 0.49
C ASP A 632 -32.51 26.54 1.39
N PHE A 633 -33.83 26.49 1.20
CA PHE A 633 -34.69 25.53 1.83
C PHE A 633 -34.89 24.40 0.83
N GLY A 634 -34.37 23.22 1.16
CA GLY A 634 -34.55 22.02 0.35
C GLY A 634 -36.03 21.70 0.09
N THR A 635 -36.30 20.62 -0.64
CA THR A 635 -37.66 20.25 -1.08
C THR A 635 -38.60 19.78 0.06
N GLY A 636 -38.31 20.09 1.32
CA GLY A 636 -39.10 19.70 2.49
C GLY A 636 -40.26 20.66 2.78
N THR A 637 -41.32 20.16 3.40
CA THR A 637 -42.34 21.00 4.04
C THR A 637 -41.86 21.36 5.45
N TYR A 638 -41.74 22.65 5.74
CA TYR A 638 -41.33 23.17 7.04
C TYR A 638 -42.59 23.65 7.78
N ASN A 639 -42.81 23.22 9.02
CA ASN A 639 -43.99 23.63 9.80
C ASN A 639 -43.55 24.26 11.13
N GLY A 640 -43.98 25.50 11.37
CA GLY A 640 -43.69 26.26 12.59
C GLY A 640 -42.67 27.40 12.42
N SER A 641 -42.32 28.05 13.53
CA SER A 641 -41.29 29.09 13.55
C SER A 641 -39.89 28.47 13.43
N ILE A 642 -39.10 28.97 12.48
CA ILE A 642 -37.76 28.47 12.19
C ILE A 642 -36.72 29.45 12.75
N GLN A 643 -35.90 29.00 13.71
CA GLN A 643 -34.75 29.75 14.20
C GLN A 643 -33.49 29.24 13.49
N LEU A 644 -33.09 29.93 12.43
CA LEU A 644 -31.92 29.54 11.63
C LEU A 644 -30.60 30.01 12.21
N ILE A 645 -30.59 31.19 12.83
CA ILE A 645 -29.36 31.79 13.37
C ILE A 645 -29.60 32.16 14.83
N SER A 646 -28.82 31.55 15.71
CA SER A 646 -28.77 31.88 17.13
C SER A 646 -27.57 32.79 17.41
N LEU A 647 -27.82 34.00 17.89
CA LEU A 647 -26.80 34.99 18.22
C LEU A 647 -26.65 35.10 19.74
N ALA A 648 -25.46 34.80 20.26
CA ALA A 648 -25.07 35.07 21.64
C ALA A 648 -24.30 36.40 21.79
N SER A 649 -23.95 36.76 23.03
CA SER A 649 -23.21 37.99 23.35
C SER A 649 -21.92 38.12 22.53
N GLY A 650 -21.66 39.33 22.01
CA GLY A 650 -20.48 39.64 21.20
C GLY A 650 -20.57 39.20 19.73
N SER A 651 -21.64 38.54 19.30
CA SER A 651 -21.85 38.19 17.89
C SER A 651 -22.48 39.34 17.11
N ALA A 652 -22.10 39.48 15.84
CA ALA A 652 -22.62 40.50 14.94
C ALA A 652 -22.81 39.94 13.52
N ILE A 653 -23.73 40.52 12.77
CA ILE A 653 -23.86 40.31 11.32
C ILE A 653 -23.61 41.67 10.68
N THR A 654 -22.66 41.75 9.74
CA THR A 654 -22.34 42.97 8.98
C THR A 654 -22.64 42.77 7.49
N GLY A 655 -23.02 43.83 6.78
CA GLY A 655 -23.42 43.75 5.36
C GLY A 655 -24.93 43.55 5.16
N SER A 656 -25.33 43.25 3.92
CA SER A 656 -26.72 43.08 3.51
C SER A 656 -26.96 41.69 2.93
N LEU A 657 -28.15 41.13 3.16
CA LEU A 657 -28.58 39.92 2.48
C LEU A 657 -28.85 40.24 1.00
N SER A 658 -28.21 39.53 0.08
CA SER A 658 -28.38 39.73 -1.36
C SER A 658 -29.72 39.17 -1.88
N SER A 659 -30.16 38.03 -1.35
CA SER A 659 -31.35 37.33 -1.80
C SER A 659 -31.80 36.26 -0.80
N LEU A 660 -33.10 36.13 -0.60
CA LEU A 660 -33.72 35.01 0.10
C LEU A 660 -34.50 34.18 -0.93
N THR A 661 -34.07 32.94 -1.18
CA THR A 661 -34.82 32.00 -2.02
C THR A 661 -35.54 31.03 -1.09
N SER A 662 -36.73 31.40 -0.64
CA SER A 662 -37.53 30.56 0.24
C SER A 662 -38.58 29.78 -0.54
N ASN A 663 -38.60 28.45 -0.41
CA ASN A 663 -39.76 27.61 -0.76
C ASN A 663 -40.80 27.56 0.38
N LEU A 664 -40.63 28.41 1.39
CA LEU A 664 -41.49 28.49 2.57
C LEU A 664 -42.92 28.89 2.17
N GLY A 665 -43.93 28.21 2.73
CA GLY A 665 -45.33 28.56 2.55
C GLY A 665 -45.70 29.87 3.26
N ALA A 666 -46.89 30.43 2.97
CA ALA A 666 -47.37 31.70 3.50
C ALA A 666 -47.52 31.78 5.04
N ALA A 667 -47.24 30.72 5.78
CA ALA A 667 -47.40 30.63 7.24
C ALA A 667 -46.07 30.57 8.01
N GLU A 668 -44.92 30.70 7.34
CA GLU A 668 -43.61 30.45 7.94
C GLU A 668 -42.88 31.76 8.26
N SER A 669 -42.45 31.92 9.51
CA SER A 669 -41.71 33.09 9.99
C SER A 669 -40.24 32.74 10.16
N LEU A 670 -39.35 33.46 9.47
CA LEU A 670 -37.91 33.44 9.73
C LEU A 670 -37.59 34.38 10.89
N SER A 671 -37.03 33.87 11.98
CA SER A 671 -36.61 34.69 13.13
C SER A 671 -35.12 34.64 13.38
N LEU A 672 -34.56 35.79 13.79
CA LEU A 672 -33.21 35.95 14.31
C LEU A 672 -33.32 36.19 15.80
N SER A 673 -32.50 35.50 16.60
CA SER A 673 -32.71 35.47 18.05
C SER A 673 -32.20 36.70 18.82
N SER A 674 -31.62 37.72 18.17
CA SER A 674 -31.09 38.91 18.88
C SER A 674 -31.07 40.20 18.05
N THR A 675 -30.61 41.30 18.67
CA THR A 675 -30.55 42.71 18.22
C THR A 675 -29.77 43.00 16.93
N GLY A 676 -29.35 41.98 16.18
CA GLY A 676 -28.76 42.15 14.86
C GLY A 676 -29.79 42.64 13.85
N VAL A 677 -29.58 43.82 13.26
CA VAL A 677 -30.45 44.32 12.20
C VAL A 677 -30.00 43.68 10.88
N LEU A 678 -30.75 42.67 10.41
CA LEU A 678 -30.63 42.20 9.04
C LEU A 678 -31.30 43.22 8.12
N THR A 679 -30.49 44.02 7.42
CA THR A 679 -30.99 44.95 6.40
C THR A 679 -31.13 44.21 5.09
N PHE A 680 -32.37 43.99 4.67
CA PHE A 680 -32.68 43.63 3.29
C PHE A 680 -32.49 44.89 2.44
N SER A 681 -31.77 44.80 1.32
CA SER A 681 -31.79 45.92 0.37
C SER A 681 -33.24 46.08 -0.08
N ALA A 682 -33.85 47.21 0.25
CA ALA A 682 -35.24 47.46 -0.14
C ALA A 682 -35.35 47.28 -1.66
N VAL A 683 -36.08 46.25 -2.09
CA VAL A 683 -36.58 46.20 -3.46
C VAL A 683 -37.37 47.48 -3.62
N PRO A 684 -37.04 48.37 -4.58
CA PRO A 684 -37.81 49.59 -4.78
C PRO A 684 -39.28 49.19 -4.94
N GLU A 685 -40.12 49.55 -3.96
CA GLU A 685 -41.53 49.21 -4.06
C GLU A 685 -42.07 49.82 -5.36
N PRO A 686 -42.68 49.03 -6.26
CA PRO A 686 -43.25 49.57 -7.51
C PRO A 686 -44.22 50.73 -7.26
N SER A 687 -44.80 50.77 -6.05
CA SER A 687 -45.75 51.78 -5.58
C SER A 687 -45.14 53.19 -5.45
N THR A 688 -43.88 53.35 -5.03
CA THR A 688 -43.34 54.68 -4.71
C THR A 688 -43.00 55.48 -5.96
N THR A 689 -42.44 54.84 -6.98
CA THR A 689 -42.26 55.46 -8.30
C THR A 689 -43.60 55.65 -9.00
N ALA A 690 -44.52 54.67 -8.92
CA ALA A 690 -45.86 54.81 -9.49
C ALA A 690 -46.67 55.95 -8.84
N LEU A 691 -46.59 56.13 -7.51
CA LEU A 691 -47.21 57.23 -6.77
C LEU A 691 -46.58 58.58 -7.09
N LEU A 692 -45.26 58.63 -7.29
CA LEU A 692 -44.57 59.84 -7.74
C LEU A 692 -45.05 60.24 -9.15
N PHE A 693 -45.14 59.29 -10.07
CA PHE A 693 -45.64 59.54 -11.43
C PHE A 693 -47.14 59.85 -11.45
N ALA A 694 -47.96 59.19 -10.62
CA ALA A 694 -49.38 59.50 -10.47
C ALA A 694 -49.59 60.90 -9.86
N GLY A 695 -48.78 61.28 -8.85
CA GLY A 695 -48.78 62.60 -8.25
C GLY A 695 -48.36 63.69 -9.24
N ALA A 696 -47.27 63.46 -9.99
CA ALA A 696 -46.83 64.35 -11.06
C ALA A 696 -47.89 64.47 -12.18
N GLY A 697 -48.55 63.36 -12.54
CA GLY A 697 -49.66 63.34 -13.49
C GLY A 697 -50.87 64.16 -13.02
N CYS A 698 -51.26 64.02 -11.75
CA CYS A 698 -52.32 64.83 -11.14
C CYS A 698 -51.98 66.33 -11.13
N LEU A 699 -50.73 66.70 -10.79
CA LEU A 699 -50.30 68.09 -10.80
C LEU A 699 -50.26 68.68 -12.22
N ALA A 700 -49.79 67.90 -13.20
CA ALA A 700 -49.80 68.29 -14.61
C ALA A 700 -51.23 68.50 -15.12
N TRP A 701 -52.18 67.63 -14.74
CA TRP A 701 -53.59 67.75 -15.10
C TRP A 701 -54.26 68.99 -14.48
N ILE A 702 -53.98 69.28 -13.20
CA ILE A 702 -54.47 70.49 -12.51
C ILE A 702 -53.91 71.76 -13.17
N ALA A 703 -52.61 71.77 -13.50
CA ALA A 703 -51.97 72.89 -14.18
C ALA A 703 -52.56 73.14 -15.58
N TRP A 704 -52.85 72.07 -16.33
CA TRP A 704 -53.50 72.15 -17.64
C TRP A 704 -54.92 72.73 -17.54
N ARG A 705 -55.75 72.27 -16.59
CA ARG A 705 -57.10 72.82 -16.38
C ARG A 705 -57.10 74.30 -16.00
N ARG A 706 -56.14 74.74 -15.16
CA ARG A 706 -56.00 76.17 -14.81
C ARG A 706 -55.61 77.03 -16.02
N ARG A 707 -54.84 76.49 -16.96
CA ARG A 707 -54.47 77.20 -18.19
C ARG A 707 -55.63 77.26 -19.18
N ALA A 708 -56.40 76.18 -19.33
CA ALA A 708 -57.60 76.14 -20.17
C ALA A 708 -58.70 77.11 -19.67
N ALA A 709 -58.89 77.22 -18.34
CA ALA A 709 -59.86 78.13 -17.75
C ALA A 709 -59.49 79.63 -17.84
N ARG A 710 -58.26 79.97 -18.27
CA ARG A 710 -57.83 81.36 -18.55
C ARG A 710 -57.86 81.71 -20.04
N ALA A 711 -58.18 80.75 -20.90
CA ALA A 711 -58.25 80.91 -22.36
C ALA A 711 -59.70 81.00 -22.89
N VAL A 712 -60.66 81.06 -21.98
CA VAL A 712 -62.07 81.45 -22.19
C VAL A 712 -62.30 82.71 -21.37
#